data_AF-A0A3A9FBG9-F1
#
_entry.id   AF-A0A3A9FBG9-F1
#
_cell.length_a   1.000
_cell.length_b   1.000
_cell.length_c   1.000
_cell.angle_alpha   90.00
_cell.angle_beta   90.00
_cell.angle_gamma   90.00
#
_symmetry.space_group_name_H-M   'P 1'
#
loop_
_entity.id
_entity.type
_entity.pdbx_description
1 polymer ?
#
loop_
_entity_poly.entity_id
_entity_poly.type
_entity_poly.pdbx_seq_one_letter_code
_entity_poly.pdbx_strand_id
1 'polypeptide(L)'
;MRKKLTAIALAVFMAVVPVGSATAGEVTLDGNAYEEMQAAPEENEPSEAGQDTELISDSAWDYDAAVEMEEDTLPDELFVEPGDEESVLEEDSAIVQPEGDPSEPEGTDGFTQPEEERAEQSDDGTEIGPEGILVDDFLVAAEAIDPNQEGLTEEVAPELLGNIVEQLATSGYASDAQAAKARTFYAGQYVDSYGGQLSGEARNVYDAMKGAYVDARVAVSDDSKLVITFAEQFPIANATELAKAQESVRRIMQSAFDAFMYDYPEVFWMDAPMFLYNFSSMNYPSVVTGITLSPRMIYTGAGMEVAAFDQAVKAAYQAAIQGRDVSTASGKVKAIHDYLCNLLIYDEGTTALAKAYAHSAAGVFLSPTKRVVCEGYAKAFKLLCQEAGLESALVVGNAGGAHMWNYVKMDDGKWYVIDATWDDNSSNTPSTVYCLTGASSRGMSGYTIEAERTIYTNFSGSFYTQNFAAPILRRVGYESGAEDSHYHTWTIQRQNATCANYGTEYVNCSACNEKTLQVLELINHRFTNYVSDKNAGWNRDGTMTAFCENGCGTKNTVNDPGSARIPTIKVNVTSLTLKKGQSTSAVKISGLAKGDKIKSWKSDNTKIVKVNSKGKITAQKKTGNATVTVTLASGLKKSITVKVQSGAVRTTKITGVPKTLKLSLGKKKALAPVISPITSQEKVTYASSNKKVASVSSKGVITAKGSGKAKITVKSGSKKAVMTVTVPKMAPKKITNIAGSVTLKRGKSKTLNPKLSPSGSQAKITFISSNKSVASVSSKGKITAKKKGKAVITVKAGNVSVKCKVTVK
;
A
#
# COMPACT_ATOMS: atom_id res chain seq x y z
N MET A 1 -36.69 -37.97 14.39
CA MET A 1 -37.98 -37.23 14.41
C MET A 1 -37.80 -35.88 15.10
N ARG A 2 -38.83 -35.01 15.16
CA ARG A 2 -38.74 -33.64 15.71
C ARG A 2 -38.84 -33.57 17.24
N LYS A 3 -38.05 -32.67 17.86
CA LYS A 3 -38.32 -31.72 18.97
C LYS A 3 -36.93 -31.15 19.38
N LYS A 4 -36.59 -29.85 19.35
CA LYS A 4 -37.13 -28.66 20.07
C LYS A 4 -37.30 -28.95 21.57
N LEU A 5 -36.67 -28.24 22.51
CA LEU A 5 -36.62 -26.79 22.79
C LEU A 5 -35.29 -26.45 23.55
N THR A 6 -34.62 -25.29 23.40
CA THR A 6 -34.84 -23.98 24.08
C THR A 6 -34.52 -23.99 25.60
N ALA A 7 -33.80 -23.05 26.24
CA ALA A 7 -32.81 -22.02 25.85
C ALA A 7 -32.24 -21.29 27.10
N ILE A 8 -31.12 -20.55 26.92
CA ILE A 8 -30.76 -19.25 27.56
C ILE A 8 -30.40 -19.15 29.07
N ALA A 9 -29.33 -18.36 29.32
CA ALA A 9 -28.94 -17.61 30.55
C ALA A 9 -28.43 -18.36 31.80
N LEU A 10 -27.66 -17.75 32.71
CA LEU A 10 -26.64 -16.66 32.72
C LEU A 10 -26.08 -16.59 34.17
N ALA A 11 -24.94 -15.91 34.39
CA ALA A 11 -24.29 -15.60 35.69
C ALA A 11 -23.64 -16.82 36.40
N VAL A 12 -22.33 -16.87 36.69
CA VAL A 12 -21.42 -15.93 37.41
C VAL A 12 -21.72 -15.89 38.92
N PHE A 13 -20.81 -16.42 39.75
CA PHE A 13 -20.11 -15.68 40.83
C PHE A 13 -19.03 -16.54 41.54
N MET A 14 -17.81 -15.98 41.63
CA MET A 14 -16.82 -15.98 42.72
C MET A 14 -16.44 -17.22 43.58
N ALA A 15 -15.11 -17.31 43.79
CA ALA A 15 -14.38 -17.26 45.08
C ALA A 15 -13.53 -18.47 45.57
N VAL A 16 -12.21 -18.23 45.55
CA VAL A 16 -11.23 -18.33 46.65
C VAL A 16 -10.85 -19.71 47.27
N VAL A 17 -9.52 -19.86 47.38
CA VAL A 17 -8.67 -20.96 47.91
C VAL A 17 -8.83 -21.24 49.43
N PRO A 18 -8.39 -22.40 49.97
CA PRO A 18 -6.99 -22.58 50.45
C PRO A 18 -6.37 -23.96 50.09
N VAL A 19 -5.10 -24.09 49.67
CA VAL A 19 -3.78 -24.06 50.39
C VAL A 19 -3.48 -25.30 51.26
N GLY A 20 -2.37 -26.00 50.92
CA GLY A 20 -1.61 -26.95 51.78
C GLY A 20 -1.65 -28.43 51.33
N SER A 21 -0.58 -29.24 51.39
CA SER A 21 0.85 -28.97 51.69
C SER A 21 1.75 -30.21 51.41
N ALA A 22 3.03 -29.99 51.02
CA ALA A 22 4.23 -30.87 51.18
C ALA A 22 4.21 -32.31 50.56
N THR A 23 5.29 -33.06 50.28
CA THR A 23 6.78 -32.97 50.38
C THR A 23 7.40 -33.69 49.14
N ALA A 24 8.41 -33.15 48.44
CA ALA A 24 9.85 -33.43 48.60
C ALA A 24 10.31 -34.92 48.52
N GLY A 25 11.28 -35.21 47.63
CA GLY A 25 11.96 -36.51 47.50
C GLY A 25 12.79 -36.65 46.20
N GLU A 26 14.12 -36.53 46.30
CA GLU A 26 15.10 -36.72 45.21
C GLU A 26 15.35 -38.22 44.91
N VAL A 27 15.71 -38.58 43.67
CA VAL A 27 16.69 -39.64 43.35
C VAL A 27 17.43 -39.27 42.03
N THR A 28 18.70 -39.67 41.95
CA THR A 28 19.75 -39.35 40.97
C THR A 28 19.67 -40.07 39.61
N LEU A 29 20.51 -39.58 38.68
CA LEU A 29 20.83 -40.17 37.38
C LEU A 29 21.90 -41.27 37.48
N ASP A 30 21.70 -42.35 36.73
CA ASP A 30 22.70 -43.29 36.16
C ASP A 30 22.19 -43.59 34.71
N GLY A 31 22.98 -43.89 33.67
CA GLY A 31 24.44 -44.00 33.56
C GLY A 31 24.83 -44.99 32.44
N ASN A 32 25.23 -44.50 31.25
CA ASN A 32 25.81 -45.24 30.10
C ASN A 32 24.92 -46.35 29.46
N ALA A 33 25.02 -46.73 28.17
CA ALA A 33 26.16 -46.79 27.24
C ALA A 33 25.71 -46.84 25.75
N TYR A 34 26.69 -46.87 24.84
CA TYR A 34 26.57 -46.90 23.37
C TYR A 34 26.66 -48.34 22.79
N GLU A 35 26.50 -48.46 21.45
CA GLU A 35 26.90 -49.61 20.57
C GLU A 35 26.01 -50.89 20.67
N GLU A 36 25.76 -51.71 19.62
CA GLU A 36 26.14 -51.66 18.20
C GLU A 36 25.24 -52.57 17.29
N MET A 37 25.43 -52.45 15.96
CA MET A 37 25.32 -53.51 14.91
C MET A 37 23.98 -54.15 14.44
N GLN A 38 23.76 -53.99 13.13
CA GLN A 38 23.42 -55.02 12.10
C GLN A 38 22.11 -55.84 12.19
N ALA A 39 21.24 -55.69 11.17
CA ALA A 39 21.13 -56.63 10.04
C ALA A 39 19.91 -56.36 9.11
N ALA A 40 20.15 -56.38 7.80
CA ALA A 40 19.20 -56.77 6.74
C ALA A 40 19.65 -58.17 6.23
N PRO A 41 18.91 -58.93 5.38
CA PRO A 41 17.80 -58.60 4.46
C PRO A 41 16.52 -59.44 4.80
N GLU A 42 15.52 -59.76 3.97
CA GLU A 42 15.45 -60.04 2.52
C GLU A 42 13.99 -60.04 1.98
N GLU A 43 13.84 -60.25 0.67
CA GLU A 43 12.66 -59.98 -0.16
C GLU A 43 11.58 -61.08 -0.14
N ASN A 44 10.35 -60.75 -0.59
CA ASN A 44 9.58 -61.54 -1.58
C ASN A 44 8.28 -60.84 -2.05
N GLU A 45 8.11 -60.74 -3.37
CA GLU A 45 6.84 -60.47 -4.07
C GLU A 45 6.14 -61.81 -4.47
N PRO A 46 5.27 -61.89 -5.51
CA PRO A 46 3.85 -61.48 -5.50
C PRO A 46 2.89 -62.62 -5.92
N SER A 47 1.57 -62.36 -5.99
CA SER A 47 0.68 -63.15 -6.86
C SER A 47 -0.55 -62.41 -7.43
N GLU A 48 -0.64 -62.52 -8.76
CA GLU A 48 -1.75 -62.38 -9.73
C GLU A 48 -3.07 -63.09 -9.37
N ALA A 49 -4.24 -62.98 -10.05
CA ALA A 49 -4.79 -62.08 -11.11
C ALA A 49 -6.31 -62.41 -11.31
N GLY A 50 -6.99 -61.75 -12.28
CA GLY A 50 -8.31 -62.13 -12.83
C GLY A 50 -9.33 -60.97 -12.86
N GLN A 51 -9.42 -60.14 -13.90
CA GLN A 51 -10.05 -60.34 -15.24
C GLN A 51 -11.60 -60.31 -15.27
N ASP A 52 -12.16 -59.31 -15.96
CA ASP A 52 -13.07 -59.52 -17.11
C ASP A 52 -13.24 -58.23 -17.96
N THR A 53 -13.54 -58.39 -19.26
CA THR A 53 -13.39 -57.38 -20.34
C THR A 53 -14.71 -56.73 -20.81
N GLU A 54 -14.69 -55.57 -21.47
CA GLU A 54 -14.84 -55.31 -22.95
C GLU A 54 -15.10 -53.78 -23.17
N LEU A 55 -14.99 -53.09 -24.33
CA LEU A 55 -14.52 -53.31 -25.72
C LEU A 55 -14.36 -51.92 -26.45
N ILE A 56 -13.60 -51.86 -27.56
CA ILE A 56 -13.72 -50.92 -28.73
C ILE A 56 -13.47 -49.39 -28.52
N SER A 57 -12.66 -48.66 -29.32
CA SER A 57 -11.64 -49.01 -30.35
C SER A 57 -10.74 -47.81 -30.73
N ASP A 58 -9.64 -48.09 -31.45
CA ASP A 58 -8.87 -47.25 -32.41
C ASP A 58 -8.14 -45.98 -31.88
N SER A 59 -6.80 -46.02 -31.65
CA SER A 59 -5.66 -45.94 -32.61
C SER A 59 -5.30 -44.50 -33.04
N ALA A 60 -4.03 -44.08 -33.21
CA ALA A 60 -2.68 -44.53 -32.82
C ALA A 60 -1.70 -43.35 -33.17
N TRP A 61 -0.47 -43.25 -32.67
CA TRP A 61 0.84 -43.57 -33.31
C TRP A 61 1.84 -42.52 -32.72
N ASP A 62 3.16 -42.70 -32.60
CA ASP A 62 3.98 -43.83 -32.07
C ASP A 62 5.44 -43.31 -31.83
N TYR A 63 6.20 -43.92 -30.91
CA TYR A 63 7.68 -43.91 -30.69
C TYR A 63 8.49 -42.59 -30.81
N ASP A 64 9.14 -42.09 -29.76
CA ASP A 64 10.45 -42.51 -29.17
C ASP A 64 11.69 -42.13 -30.00
N ALA A 65 12.66 -41.46 -29.35
CA ALA A 65 14.00 -41.97 -29.06
C ALA A 65 14.91 -40.87 -28.45
N ALA A 66 15.80 -41.27 -27.53
CA ALA A 66 16.88 -40.43 -27.01
C ALA A 66 18.10 -40.42 -27.96
N VAL A 67 19.06 -39.52 -27.70
CA VAL A 67 20.54 -39.73 -27.80
C VAL A 67 21.26 -38.48 -27.28
N GLU A 68 22.37 -38.67 -26.56
CA GLU A 68 23.31 -37.63 -26.09
C GLU A 68 24.55 -37.51 -27.02
N MET A 69 25.46 -36.57 -26.70
CA MET A 69 26.81 -36.37 -27.29
C MET A 69 26.83 -35.71 -28.70
N GLU A 70 27.78 -34.84 -29.07
CA GLU A 70 28.92 -34.22 -28.38
C GLU A 70 29.43 -32.96 -29.13
N GLU A 71 30.31 -32.19 -28.46
CA GLU A 71 31.45 -31.39 -28.98
C GLU A 71 31.35 -30.12 -29.88
N ASP A 72 32.41 -29.31 -29.68
CA ASP A 72 33.15 -28.41 -30.60
C ASP A 72 32.82 -26.91 -30.85
N THR A 73 33.50 -26.08 -30.05
CA THR A 73 34.59 -25.10 -30.39
C THR A 73 34.44 -23.97 -31.46
N LEU A 74 35.15 -22.86 -31.17
CA LEU A 74 35.25 -21.56 -31.90
C LEU A 74 36.18 -21.66 -33.15
N PRO A 75 36.25 -20.63 -34.05
CA PRO A 75 37.17 -19.48 -33.82
C PRO A 75 36.77 -18.10 -34.45
N ASP A 76 37.34 -17.01 -33.90
CA ASP A 76 38.10 -15.86 -34.50
C ASP A 76 37.63 -15.16 -35.81
N GLU A 77 37.88 -13.86 -36.13
CA GLU A 77 38.54 -12.69 -35.49
C GLU A 77 38.22 -11.36 -36.29
N LEU A 78 38.92 -10.25 -35.96
CA LEU A 78 39.23 -9.04 -36.78
C LEU A 78 38.36 -7.75 -36.70
N PHE A 79 38.80 -6.84 -35.81
CA PHE A 79 39.28 -5.45 -36.06
C PHE A 79 38.73 -4.57 -37.20
N VAL A 80 38.42 -3.29 -36.89
CA VAL A 80 39.24 -2.06 -37.15
C VAL A 80 38.59 -0.85 -36.43
N GLU A 81 39.40 0.12 -35.95
CA GLU A 81 38.96 1.31 -35.19
C GLU A 81 38.78 2.60 -36.07
N PRO A 82 38.89 3.89 -35.60
CA PRO A 82 38.05 4.98 -36.13
C PRO A 82 38.83 5.99 -37.00
N GLY A 83 38.16 7.06 -37.45
CA GLY A 83 38.80 8.19 -38.13
C GLY A 83 37.99 9.48 -38.03
N ASP A 84 38.69 10.57 -37.75
CA ASP A 84 38.16 11.94 -37.63
C ASP A 84 37.72 12.54 -38.97
N GLU A 85 36.88 13.58 -38.95
CA GLU A 85 37.07 14.73 -39.87
C GLU A 85 36.39 16.03 -39.38
N GLU A 86 37.12 17.12 -39.62
CA GLU A 86 36.79 18.55 -39.61
C GLU A 86 35.62 18.92 -40.57
N SER A 87 35.16 20.18 -40.74
CA SER A 87 34.94 21.36 -39.87
C SER A 87 34.21 22.46 -40.71
N VAL A 88 33.66 23.49 -40.06
CA VAL A 88 33.33 24.86 -40.57
C VAL A 88 32.36 25.05 -41.78
N LEU A 89 31.47 26.05 -41.64
CA LEU A 89 31.08 27.15 -42.58
C LEU A 89 29.70 27.70 -42.13
N GLU A 90 29.62 28.93 -41.60
CA GLU A 90 29.24 30.19 -42.30
C GLU A 90 27.75 30.23 -42.76
N GLU A 91 26.96 31.31 -42.65
CA GLU A 91 27.20 32.71 -42.29
C GLU A 91 25.86 33.40 -41.87
N ASP A 92 25.94 34.60 -41.26
CA ASP A 92 24.99 35.74 -41.28
C ASP A 92 23.45 35.55 -41.32
N SER A 93 22.67 36.23 -40.46
CA SER A 93 22.56 37.70 -40.51
C SER A 93 21.74 38.29 -39.33
N ALA A 94 22.01 39.56 -39.02
CA ALA A 94 21.64 40.25 -37.77
C ALA A 94 20.26 40.98 -37.78
N ILE A 95 20.11 41.95 -36.84
CA ILE A 95 19.06 43.01 -36.68
C ILE A 95 17.97 42.66 -35.63
N VAL A 96 17.76 43.40 -34.53
CA VAL A 96 18.39 44.63 -33.98
C VAL A 96 18.10 44.77 -32.46
N GLN A 97 19.00 45.39 -31.69
CA GLN A 97 18.71 45.95 -30.35
C GLN A 97 18.51 47.48 -30.42
N PRO A 98 17.82 48.08 -29.43
CA PRO A 98 18.51 49.01 -28.52
C PRO A 98 18.14 48.73 -27.04
N GLU A 99 19.13 48.56 -26.15
CA GLU A 99 19.83 49.61 -25.35
C GLU A 99 19.02 50.18 -24.17
N GLY A 100 19.63 50.12 -22.96
CA GLY A 100 19.02 50.60 -21.71
C GLY A 100 19.73 50.08 -20.44
N ASP A 101 20.97 50.50 -20.22
CA ASP A 101 21.76 50.37 -18.96
C ASP A 101 21.46 51.54 -17.99
N PRO A 102 21.92 51.62 -16.71
CA PRO A 102 22.25 50.60 -15.69
C PRO A 102 21.35 50.71 -14.43
N SER A 103 21.41 49.74 -13.49
CA SER A 103 21.53 49.97 -12.01
C SER A 103 21.30 48.71 -11.14
N GLU A 104 22.19 48.50 -10.16
CA GLU A 104 21.94 47.77 -8.89
C GLU A 104 21.04 48.64 -7.95
N PRO A 105 20.47 48.17 -6.80
CA PRO A 105 20.79 46.93 -6.06
C PRO A 105 19.57 46.15 -5.50
N GLU A 106 19.88 45.13 -4.69
CA GLU A 106 19.10 44.51 -3.56
C GLU A 106 17.56 44.42 -3.63
N GLY A 107 17.02 43.20 -3.48
CA GLY A 107 15.58 43.01 -3.23
C GLY A 107 15.14 41.55 -3.08
N THR A 108 14.68 41.22 -1.87
CA THR A 108 14.03 39.97 -1.45
C THR A 108 12.87 39.49 -2.33
N ASP A 109 12.88 38.20 -2.69
CA ASP A 109 11.70 37.39 -3.01
C ASP A 109 11.77 36.09 -2.18
N GLY A 110 10.70 35.52 -1.60
CA GLY A 110 9.29 35.85 -1.73
C GLY A 110 8.48 34.69 -2.32
N PHE A 111 8.19 33.65 -1.54
CA PHE A 111 7.19 32.64 -1.93
C PHE A 111 6.26 32.25 -0.78
N THR A 112 5.08 32.85 -0.80
CA THR A 112 3.92 32.45 0.00
C THR A 112 3.30 31.16 -0.55
N GLN A 113 2.95 30.23 0.35
CA GLN A 113 2.12 29.08 0.00
C GLN A 113 0.62 29.43 0.17
N PRO A 114 -0.27 28.92 -0.69
CA PRO A 114 -1.72 29.07 -0.52
C PRO A 114 -2.31 27.95 0.35
N GLU A 115 -3.20 28.33 1.27
CA GLU A 115 -4.09 27.40 1.97
C GLU A 115 -5.17 26.84 1.01
N GLU A 116 -5.49 25.55 1.09
CA GLU A 116 -6.77 25.03 0.59
C GLU A 116 -7.43 24.07 1.61
N GLU A 117 -8.72 24.29 1.84
CA GLU A 117 -9.54 23.61 2.84
C GLU A 117 -9.71 22.11 2.56
N ARG A 118 -9.65 21.27 3.61
CA ARG A 118 -10.19 19.90 3.56
C ARG A 118 -11.43 19.76 4.43
N ALA A 119 -12.59 19.77 3.79
CA ALA A 119 -13.88 19.63 4.46
C ALA A 119 -14.05 18.27 5.17
N GLU A 120 -14.50 18.33 6.42
CA GLU A 120 -14.94 17.17 7.21
C GLU A 120 -16.34 16.69 6.76
N GLN A 121 -16.50 15.37 6.60
CA GLN A 121 -17.81 14.72 6.54
C GLN A 121 -17.72 13.25 6.97
N SER A 122 -18.14 12.97 8.20
CA SER A 122 -18.70 11.68 8.60
C SER A 122 -19.71 11.87 9.72
N ASP A 123 -20.98 11.83 9.35
CA ASP A 123 -22.13 11.72 10.24
C ASP A 123 -22.53 10.24 10.32
N ASP A 124 -22.18 9.55 11.42
CA ASP A 124 -23.02 8.48 11.93
C ASP A 124 -23.14 8.51 13.46
N GLY A 125 -24.39 8.63 13.93
CA GLY A 125 -24.69 8.66 15.36
C GLY A 125 -24.80 7.26 15.96
N THR A 126 -24.14 7.04 17.10
CA THR A 126 -24.49 5.97 18.05
C THR A 126 -25.00 6.58 19.35
N GLU A 127 -26.20 6.17 19.78
CA GLU A 127 -26.79 6.56 21.06
C GLU A 127 -25.99 6.00 22.23
N ILE A 128 -25.81 6.81 23.27
CA ILE A 128 -25.03 6.49 24.47
C ILE A 128 -25.82 5.52 25.36
N GLY A 129 -25.30 4.30 25.54
CA GLY A 129 -25.61 3.43 26.67
C GLY A 129 -24.69 3.74 27.87
N PRO A 130 -25.10 3.46 29.12
CA PRO A 130 -24.45 4.05 30.29
C PRO A 130 -23.30 3.19 30.87
N GLU A 131 -22.17 3.08 30.16
CA GLU A 131 -20.90 2.59 30.74
C GLU A 131 -19.68 3.34 30.15
N GLY A 132 -18.81 3.86 31.03
CA GLY A 132 -17.47 4.36 30.68
C GLY A 132 -17.41 5.71 29.94
N ILE A 133 -16.69 6.68 30.52
CA ILE A 133 -16.24 7.86 29.75
C ILE A 133 -15.03 7.41 28.90
N LEU A 134 -15.27 7.24 27.60
CA LEU A 134 -14.20 7.17 26.60
C LEU A 134 -13.58 8.56 26.42
N VAL A 135 -12.27 8.60 26.15
CA VAL A 135 -11.54 9.81 25.77
C VAL A 135 -10.62 9.45 24.60
N ASP A 136 -10.75 10.16 23.50
CA ASP A 136 -10.10 9.84 22.23
C ASP A 136 -8.63 10.32 22.12
N ASP A 137 -7.94 9.73 21.14
CA ASP A 137 -6.74 10.20 20.44
C ASP A 137 -5.46 10.51 21.25
N PHE A 138 -4.59 9.49 21.34
CA PHE A 138 -3.16 9.63 21.61
C PHE A 138 -2.32 9.40 20.34
N LEU A 139 -1.35 10.32 20.14
CA LEU A 139 -0.30 10.44 19.11
C LEU A 139 -0.64 11.30 17.86
N VAL A 140 0.02 12.46 17.77
CA VAL A 140 0.26 13.25 16.55
C VAL A 140 1.77 13.33 16.33
N ALA A 141 2.19 13.33 15.06
CA ALA A 141 3.59 13.22 14.62
C ALA A 141 4.46 14.46 14.92
N ALA A 142 5.78 14.27 14.80
CA ALA A 142 6.80 15.28 15.09
C ALA A 142 7.04 16.28 13.94
N GLU A 143 7.44 17.52 14.30
CA GLU A 143 8.12 18.48 13.42
C GLU A 143 9.30 19.13 14.17
N ALA A 144 10.31 19.60 13.43
CA ALA A 144 11.66 19.92 13.92
C ALA A 144 11.92 21.43 14.18
N ILE A 145 13.02 21.75 14.88
CA ILE A 145 13.53 23.13 15.07
C ILE A 145 15.06 23.19 14.86
N ASP A 146 15.50 24.36 14.36
CA ASP A 146 16.78 24.76 13.75
C ASP A 146 18.06 24.66 14.64
N PRO A 147 19.23 24.26 14.09
CA PRO A 147 20.51 24.21 14.82
C PRO A 147 21.43 25.41 14.57
N ASN A 148 21.79 26.18 15.61
CA ASN A 148 23.03 26.99 15.63
C ASN A 148 23.41 27.49 17.04
N GLN A 149 24.58 27.08 17.55
CA GLN A 149 25.67 27.94 18.08
C GLN A 149 26.75 27.06 18.77
N GLU A 150 28.01 27.48 18.66
CA GLU A 150 29.19 26.72 19.12
C GLU A 150 29.62 27.05 20.56
N GLY A 151 30.31 26.09 21.18
CA GLY A 151 31.42 26.36 22.12
C GLY A 151 31.23 25.88 23.55
N LEU A 152 32.11 24.96 23.99
CA LEU A 152 33.11 25.18 25.06
C LEU A 152 33.95 23.91 25.30
N THR A 153 35.14 24.08 25.89
CA THR A 153 36.20 23.05 25.98
C THR A 153 36.57 22.65 27.41
N GLU A 154 36.96 21.38 27.55
CA GLU A 154 37.77 20.77 28.64
C GLU A 154 37.16 20.58 30.06
N GLU A 155 37.83 19.67 30.79
CA GLU A 155 37.37 18.83 31.92
C GLU A 155 36.96 19.58 33.20
N VAL A 156 35.80 19.23 33.79
CA VAL A 156 35.57 19.31 35.26
C VAL A 156 34.64 18.19 35.77
N ALA A 157 34.87 17.78 37.01
CA ALA A 157 34.15 16.76 37.80
C ALA A 157 32.75 17.22 38.32
N PRO A 158 32.01 16.42 39.12
CA PRO A 158 30.53 16.43 39.16
C PRO A 158 29.87 17.49 40.07
N GLU A 159 30.16 18.78 39.86
CA GLU A 159 29.38 19.89 40.46
C GLU A 159 28.53 20.67 39.42
N LEU A 160 28.54 20.26 38.15
CA LEU A 160 27.85 20.92 37.04
C LEU A 160 26.33 20.62 36.94
N LEU A 161 25.65 20.35 38.05
CA LEU A 161 24.17 20.21 38.09
C LEU A 161 23.45 21.53 38.45
N GLY A 162 24.14 22.50 39.05
CA GLY A 162 23.56 23.80 39.40
C GLY A 162 23.52 24.79 38.23
N ASN A 163 24.64 24.94 37.51
CA ASN A 163 24.88 26.13 36.68
C ASN A 163 24.14 26.14 35.33
N ILE A 164 23.73 24.97 34.81
CA ILE A 164 22.97 24.88 33.54
C ILE A 164 21.55 25.46 33.71
N VAL A 165 20.95 25.30 34.90
CA VAL A 165 19.61 25.81 35.22
C VAL A 165 19.59 27.35 35.23
N GLU A 166 20.69 27.98 35.66
CA GLU A 166 20.77 29.44 35.83
C GLU A 166 21.09 30.18 34.50
N GLN A 167 21.88 29.56 33.61
CA GLN A 167 22.13 30.08 32.26
C GLN A 167 20.89 30.04 31.36
N LEU A 168 20.03 29.02 31.48
CA LEU A 168 18.78 28.95 30.72
C LEU A 168 17.71 29.93 31.21
N ALA A 169 17.78 30.34 32.49
CA ALA A 169 16.82 31.29 33.07
C ALA A 169 17.08 32.76 32.65
N THR A 170 18.29 33.09 32.19
CA THR A 170 18.72 34.48 31.94
C THR A 170 18.68 34.91 30.47
N SER A 171 18.44 34.00 29.52
CA SER A 171 18.39 34.32 28.08
C SER A 171 17.04 34.86 27.57
N GLY A 172 15.94 34.67 28.32
CA GLY A 172 14.63 35.26 28.00
C GLY A 172 13.83 34.57 26.87
N TYR A 173 14.29 33.43 26.35
CA TYR A 173 13.69 32.75 25.18
C TYR A 173 12.81 31.52 25.49
N ALA A 174 12.42 31.29 26.75
CA ALA A 174 11.64 30.11 27.15
C ALA A 174 10.32 30.46 27.85
N SER A 175 9.23 29.82 27.41
CA SER A 175 7.95 29.78 28.12
C SER A 175 8.00 28.83 29.33
N ASP A 176 7.09 28.98 30.30
CA ASP A 176 7.00 28.11 31.48
C ASP A 176 6.91 26.61 31.13
N ALA A 177 6.35 26.26 29.97
CA ALA A 177 6.29 24.89 29.46
C ALA A 177 7.66 24.33 29.01
N GLN A 178 8.53 25.16 28.44
CA GLN A 178 9.92 24.77 28.13
C GLN A 178 10.75 24.67 29.41
N ALA A 179 10.54 25.59 30.35
CA ALA A 179 11.14 25.50 31.68
C ALA A 179 10.62 24.27 32.46
N ALA A 180 9.43 23.73 32.16
CA ALA A 180 8.94 22.48 32.74
C ALA A 180 9.55 21.23 32.07
N LYS A 181 9.77 21.23 30.74
CA LYS A 181 10.51 20.15 30.04
C LYS A 181 11.93 19.95 30.57
N ALA A 182 12.57 21.01 31.06
CA ALA A 182 13.89 20.94 31.70
C ALA A 182 13.89 20.40 33.16
N ARG A 183 12.72 20.23 33.81
CA ARG A 183 12.62 19.94 35.26
C ARG A 183 12.43 18.47 35.65
N THR A 184 12.30 17.55 34.69
CA THR A 184 12.16 16.10 34.95
C THR A 184 13.31 15.31 34.36
N PHE A 185 14.51 15.58 34.90
CA PHE A 185 15.68 14.72 34.74
C PHE A 185 15.62 13.63 35.82
N TYR A 186 15.67 12.35 35.43
CA TYR A 186 16.02 11.32 36.41
C TYR A 186 17.53 11.41 36.64
N ALA A 187 17.95 11.96 37.77
CA ALA A 187 19.36 12.22 38.11
C ALA A 187 20.17 10.94 38.45
N GLY A 188 19.77 9.80 37.90
CA GLY A 188 20.47 8.52 38.04
C GLY A 188 21.38 8.26 36.85
N GLN A 189 22.40 7.44 37.06
CA GLN A 189 23.10 6.78 35.96
C GLN A 189 22.18 5.71 35.35
N TYR A 190 22.43 5.28 34.12
CA TYR A 190 21.74 4.11 33.55
C TYR A 190 22.05 2.87 34.41
N VAL A 191 21.01 2.24 34.98
CA VAL A 191 21.13 1.05 35.84
C VAL A 191 20.41 -0.12 35.17
N ASP A 192 21.17 -0.89 34.37
CA ASP A 192 20.79 -2.11 33.63
C ASP A 192 19.67 -1.98 32.57
N SER A 193 18.64 -1.18 32.82
CA SER A 193 17.49 -0.94 31.92
C SER A 193 16.89 0.47 32.14
N TYR A 194 15.99 0.90 31.26
CA TYR A 194 15.23 2.13 31.43
C TYR A 194 14.16 2.04 32.53
N GLY A 195 13.48 0.90 32.67
CA GLY A 195 12.61 0.61 33.81
C GLY A 195 13.36 0.49 35.14
N GLY A 196 14.67 0.21 35.11
CA GLY A 196 15.57 0.34 36.25
C GLY A 196 15.60 1.75 36.85
N GLN A 197 15.29 2.77 36.05
CA GLN A 197 15.23 4.18 36.47
C GLN A 197 13.83 4.61 36.94
N LEU A 198 12.83 3.73 36.94
CA LEU A 198 11.47 4.06 37.41
C LEU A 198 11.30 3.78 38.91
N SER A 199 10.39 4.52 39.55
CA SER A 199 9.98 4.29 40.94
C SER A 199 8.46 4.47 41.12
N GLY A 200 7.95 4.08 42.30
CA GLY A 200 6.53 4.18 42.64
C GLY A 200 5.61 3.47 41.64
N GLU A 201 4.44 4.06 41.37
CA GLU A 201 3.45 3.46 40.48
C GLU A 201 3.91 3.34 39.01
N ALA A 202 4.83 4.20 38.55
CA ALA A 202 5.40 4.05 37.20
C ALA A 202 6.18 2.74 37.09
N ARG A 203 6.92 2.36 38.14
CA ARG A 203 7.60 1.07 38.22
C ARG A 203 6.62 -0.09 38.30
N ASN A 204 5.58 0.03 39.13
CA ASN A 204 4.53 -1.01 39.25
C ASN A 204 3.85 -1.29 37.91
N VAL A 205 3.54 -0.26 37.12
CA VAL A 205 2.94 -0.40 35.78
C VAL A 205 3.92 -1.07 34.82
N TYR A 206 5.18 -0.64 34.79
CA TYR A 206 6.23 -1.25 33.96
C TYR A 206 6.41 -2.75 34.27
N ASP A 207 6.54 -3.12 35.54
CA ASP A 207 6.74 -4.53 35.95
C ASP A 207 5.50 -5.38 35.63
N ALA A 208 4.28 -4.83 35.77
CA ALA A 208 3.05 -5.51 35.38
C ALA A 208 2.98 -5.75 33.86
N MET A 209 3.38 -4.77 33.04
CA MET A 209 3.45 -4.93 31.59
C MET A 209 4.52 -5.96 31.18
N LYS A 210 5.69 -5.95 31.83
CA LYS A 210 6.74 -6.95 31.63
C LYS A 210 6.23 -8.36 31.94
N GLY A 211 5.62 -8.55 33.10
CA GLY A 211 5.05 -9.85 33.49
C GLY A 211 3.99 -10.36 32.49
N ALA A 212 3.12 -9.48 32.01
CA ALA A 212 2.02 -9.83 31.12
C ALA A 212 2.42 -10.06 29.65
N TYR A 213 3.38 -9.28 29.12
CA TYR A 213 3.66 -9.20 27.67
C TYR A 213 5.06 -9.67 27.27
N VAL A 214 6.01 -9.71 28.21
CA VAL A 214 7.37 -10.21 28.00
C VAL A 214 7.50 -11.60 28.61
N ASP A 215 7.32 -11.71 29.93
CA ASP A 215 7.62 -12.95 30.68
C ASP A 215 6.64 -14.09 30.40
N ALA A 216 5.36 -13.76 30.16
CA ALA A 216 4.37 -14.74 29.75
C ALA A 216 4.59 -15.25 28.31
N ARG A 217 5.15 -14.41 27.43
CA ARG A 217 5.42 -14.65 25.99
C ARG A 217 4.30 -15.38 25.22
N VAL A 218 3.04 -15.07 25.54
CA VAL A 218 1.85 -15.62 24.86
C VAL A 218 1.29 -14.68 23.80
N ALA A 219 0.46 -15.23 22.91
CA ALA A 219 -0.32 -14.46 21.95
C ALA A 219 -1.34 -13.54 22.66
N VAL A 220 -1.43 -12.30 22.23
CA VAL A 220 -2.30 -11.25 22.79
C VAL A 220 -3.29 -10.78 21.71
N SER A 221 -4.58 -10.69 22.05
CA SER A 221 -5.62 -10.11 21.19
C SER A 221 -5.98 -8.68 21.59
N ASP A 222 -6.56 -7.93 20.66
CA ASP A 222 -7.05 -6.55 20.84
C ASP A 222 -8.05 -6.41 22.02
N ASP A 223 -8.78 -7.49 22.34
CA ASP A 223 -9.73 -7.54 23.47
C ASP A 223 -9.05 -7.75 24.84
N SER A 224 -7.76 -8.07 24.88
CA SER A 224 -7.03 -8.39 26.12
C SER A 224 -7.02 -7.21 27.09
N LYS A 225 -7.14 -7.51 28.39
CA LYS A 225 -7.14 -6.50 29.47
C LYS A 225 -6.12 -6.86 30.54
N LEU A 226 -5.26 -5.89 30.89
CA LEU A 226 -4.34 -5.99 32.03
C LEU A 226 -4.81 -5.02 33.12
N VAL A 227 -5.33 -5.57 34.22
CA VAL A 227 -5.79 -4.79 35.37
C VAL A 227 -4.61 -4.58 36.32
N ILE A 228 -4.29 -3.32 36.62
CA ILE A 228 -3.21 -2.91 37.51
C ILE A 228 -3.85 -2.15 38.67
N THR A 229 -3.54 -2.54 39.90
CA THR A 229 -3.96 -1.85 41.13
C THR A 229 -2.79 -1.05 41.65
N PHE A 230 -3.02 0.23 41.95
CA PHE A 230 -1.99 1.10 42.55
C PHE A 230 -1.88 0.85 44.05
N ALA A 231 -0.66 0.95 44.60
CA ALA A 231 -0.42 0.96 46.03
C ALA A 231 -0.70 2.35 46.63
N GLU A 232 -0.35 3.41 45.90
CA GLU A 232 -0.78 4.78 46.17
C GLU A 232 -2.25 4.99 45.80
N GLN A 233 -2.99 5.67 46.68
CA GLN A 233 -4.38 6.07 46.46
C GLN A 233 -4.43 7.53 46.01
N PHE A 234 -5.17 7.82 44.93
CA PHE A 234 -5.39 9.18 44.45
C PHE A 234 -6.83 9.63 44.84
N PRO A 235 -7.03 10.40 45.92
CA PRO A 235 -8.36 10.73 46.41
C PRO A 235 -9.02 11.81 45.53
N ILE A 236 -10.32 11.65 45.28
CA ILE A 236 -11.11 12.51 44.41
C ILE A 236 -12.30 13.06 45.20
N ALA A 237 -12.10 14.23 45.82
CA ALA A 237 -13.17 14.93 46.54
C ALA A 237 -14.14 15.68 45.60
N ASN A 238 -13.69 16.05 44.40
CA ASN A 238 -14.42 16.85 43.42
C ASN A 238 -13.76 16.76 42.03
N ALA A 239 -14.34 17.42 41.02
CA ALA A 239 -13.85 17.40 39.64
C ALA A 239 -12.44 18.00 39.46
N THR A 240 -12.00 18.94 40.31
CA THR A 240 -10.63 19.49 40.27
C THR A 240 -9.62 18.45 40.73
N GLU A 241 -9.92 17.71 41.80
CA GLU A 241 -9.06 16.60 42.25
C GLU A 241 -9.09 15.42 41.27
N LEU A 242 -10.19 15.20 40.54
CA LEU A 242 -10.23 14.23 39.44
C LEU A 242 -9.22 14.60 38.35
N ALA A 243 -9.19 15.86 37.91
CA ALA A 243 -8.25 16.32 36.88
C ALA A 243 -6.78 16.12 37.31
N LYS A 244 -6.45 16.42 38.58
CA LYS A 244 -5.11 16.17 39.14
C LYS A 244 -4.77 14.68 39.21
N ALA A 245 -5.70 13.83 39.66
CA ALA A 245 -5.48 12.39 39.73
C ALA A 245 -5.25 11.81 38.32
N GLN A 246 -6.03 12.24 37.33
CA GLN A 246 -5.84 11.84 35.93
C GLN A 246 -4.49 12.31 35.38
N GLU A 247 -4.08 13.55 35.65
CA GLU A 247 -2.76 14.10 35.28
C GLU A 247 -1.61 13.27 35.88
N SER A 248 -1.66 12.93 37.17
CA SER A 248 -0.67 12.08 37.82
C SER A 248 -0.60 10.68 37.19
N VAL A 249 -1.74 10.05 36.95
CA VAL A 249 -1.83 8.71 36.34
C VAL A 249 -1.36 8.71 34.88
N ARG A 250 -1.59 9.79 34.10
CA ARG A 250 -1.03 9.94 32.75
C ARG A 250 0.49 9.98 32.77
N ARG A 251 1.11 10.70 33.71
CA ARG A 251 2.57 10.73 33.89
C ARG A 251 3.14 9.37 34.27
N ILE A 252 2.51 8.70 35.24
CA ILE A 252 2.83 7.32 35.64
C ILE A 252 2.81 6.38 34.43
N MET A 253 1.73 6.42 33.63
CA MET A 253 1.57 5.56 32.45
C MET A 253 2.59 5.88 31.35
N GLN A 254 2.82 7.16 31.04
CA GLN A 254 3.76 7.57 30.00
C GLN A 254 5.19 7.12 30.35
N SER A 255 5.66 7.45 31.56
CA SER A 255 6.97 7.02 32.06
C SER A 255 7.15 5.50 32.03
N ALA A 256 6.13 4.74 32.45
CA ALA A 256 6.15 3.28 32.40
C ALA A 256 6.23 2.75 30.96
N PHE A 257 5.43 3.31 30.04
CA PHE A 257 5.35 2.85 28.65
C PHE A 257 6.62 3.16 27.85
N ASP A 258 7.18 4.36 27.99
CA ASP A 258 8.37 4.76 27.24
C ASP A 258 9.57 3.89 27.62
N ALA A 259 9.80 3.69 28.93
CA ALA A 259 10.81 2.75 29.42
C ALA A 259 10.59 1.32 28.90
N PHE A 260 9.34 0.85 28.95
CA PHE A 260 8.96 -0.49 28.51
C PHE A 260 9.26 -0.72 27.02
N MET A 261 8.93 0.24 26.14
CA MET A 261 9.17 0.12 24.71
C MET A 261 10.66 0.22 24.32
N TYR A 262 11.50 0.88 25.13
CA TYR A 262 12.95 0.88 24.93
C TYR A 262 13.64 -0.40 25.45
N ASP A 263 13.13 -0.97 26.55
CA ASP A 263 13.68 -2.18 27.14
C ASP A 263 13.25 -3.44 26.38
N TYR A 264 12.01 -3.49 25.87
CA TYR A 264 11.38 -4.71 25.31
C TYR A 264 10.83 -4.56 23.87
N PRO A 265 11.68 -4.30 22.86
CA PRO A 265 11.25 -4.23 21.45
C PRO A 265 10.66 -5.53 20.88
N GLU A 266 10.80 -6.66 21.59
CA GLU A 266 10.12 -7.92 21.31
C GLU A 266 8.60 -7.85 21.51
N VAL A 267 8.09 -6.78 22.13
CA VAL A 267 6.65 -6.43 22.20
C VAL A 267 6.30 -5.56 20.98
N PHE A 268 6.76 -6.02 19.81
CA PHE A 268 6.68 -5.34 18.51
C PHE A 268 5.26 -4.95 18.09
N TRP A 269 4.25 -5.60 18.68
CA TRP A 269 2.87 -5.61 18.24
C TRP A 269 2.04 -4.45 18.81
N MET A 270 2.53 -3.75 19.83
CA MET A 270 1.83 -2.63 20.48
C MET A 270 2.42 -1.29 20.06
N ASP A 271 1.57 -0.34 19.63
CA ASP A 271 2.00 1.03 19.30
C ASP A 271 1.76 2.01 20.46
N ALA A 272 0.65 1.83 21.17
CA ALA A 272 0.31 2.52 22.41
C ALA A 272 -0.63 1.66 23.29
N PRO A 273 -0.68 1.91 24.61
CA PRO A 273 -1.69 1.34 25.48
C PRO A 273 -2.88 2.30 25.60
N MET A 274 -4.10 1.81 25.38
CA MET A 274 -5.31 2.48 25.86
C MET A 274 -5.53 2.10 27.33
N PHE A 275 -6.06 3.00 28.17
CA PHE A 275 -6.36 2.66 29.56
C PHE A 275 -7.62 3.32 30.11
N LEU A 276 -8.28 2.61 31.01
CA LEU A 276 -9.41 3.09 31.80
C LEU A 276 -8.97 3.27 33.26
N TYR A 277 -9.50 4.28 33.94
CA TYR A 277 -9.28 4.51 35.36
C TYR A 277 -10.19 3.59 36.19
N ASN A 278 -9.62 2.90 37.18
CA ASN A 278 -10.37 2.09 38.13
C ASN A 278 -10.71 2.96 39.35
N PHE A 279 -12.00 3.12 39.66
CA PHE A 279 -12.48 3.95 40.77
C PHE A 279 -13.09 3.12 41.90
N SER A 280 -12.95 3.55 43.15
CA SER A 280 -13.66 2.95 44.29
C SER A 280 -15.16 3.26 44.31
N SER A 281 -15.59 4.35 43.66
CA SER A 281 -16.98 4.81 43.58
C SER A 281 -17.21 5.63 42.30
N MET A 282 -18.41 5.54 41.71
CA MET A 282 -18.83 6.43 40.61
C MET A 282 -19.28 7.83 41.08
N ASN A 283 -19.49 8.03 42.38
CA ASN A 283 -19.88 9.30 42.98
C ASN A 283 -18.75 9.85 43.86
N TYR A 284 -18.66 11.18 44.00
CA TYR A 284 -17.73 11.81 44.93
C TYR A 284 -18.22 11.70 46.40
N PRO A 285 -17.31 11.54 47.38
CA PRO A 285 -15.87 11.33 47.21
C PRO A 285 -15.54 9.92 46.66
N SER A 286 -14.49 9.84 45.84
CA SER A 286 -13.99 8.60 45.22
C SER A 286 -12.46 8.53 45.35
N VAL A 287 -11.85 7.46 44.85
CA VAL A 287 -10.40 7.22 44.81
C VAL A 287 -10.06 6.53 43.50
N VAL A 288 -9.00 6.94 42.79
CA VAL A 288 -8.40 6.11 41.73
C VAL A 288 -7.59 5.01 42.40
N THR A 289 -7.97 3.77 42.15
CA THR A 289 -7.38 2.56 42.74
C THR A 289 -6.45 1.82 41.79
N GLY A 290 -6.35 2.26 40.53
CA GLY A 290 -5.61 1.56 39.50
C GLY A 290 -6.03 1.95 38.09
N ILE A 291 -5.59 1.16 37.12
CA ILE A 291 -5.94 1.26 35.71
C ILE A 291 -6.24 -0.10 35.09
N THR A 292 -7.01 -0.12 34.02
CA THR A 292 -7.20 -1.29 33.16
C THR A 292 -6.65 -0.98 31.77
N LEU A 293 -5.50 -1.56 31.44
CA LEU A 293 -4.86 -1.40 30.14
C LEU A 293 -5.53 -2.28 29.09
N SER A 294 -5.57 -1.79 27.85
CA SER A 294 -5.91 -2.50 26.63
C SER A 294 -4.85 -2.20 25.58
N PRO A 295 -4.29 -3.20 24.88
CA PRO A 295 -3.29 -2.94 23.86
C PRO A 295 -3.92 -2.34 22.60
N ARG A 296 -3.29 -1.30 22.03
CA ARG A 296 -3.54 -0.88 20.64
C ARG A 296 -2.48 -1.54 19.76
N MET A 297 -2.94 -2.30 18.76
CA MET A 297 -2.05 -3.08 17.89
C MET A 297 -1.53 -2.23 16.73
N ILE A 298 -0.24 -2.38 16.37
CA ILE A 298 0.36 -1.71 15.19
C ILE A 298 -0.36 -2.07 13.88
N TYR A 299 -0.97 -3.26 13.82
CA TYR A 299 -1.93 -3.69 12.80
C TYR A 299 -2.79 -4.83 13.36
N THR A 300 -3.99 -5.04 12.79
CA THR A 300 -4.95 -6.05 13.28
C THR A 300 -4.32 -7.44 13.38
N GLY A 301 -4.32 -8.00 14.59
CA GLY A 301 -3.81 -9.35 14.85
C GLY A 301 -2.30 -9.45 15.11
N ALA A 302 -1.53 -8.35 15.14
CA ALA A 302 -0.07 -8.37 15.39
C ALA A 302 0.32 -9.17 16.65
N GLY A 303 -0.43 -9.02 17.75
CA GLY A 303 -0.18 -9.75 19.00
C GLY A 303 -0.38 -11.26 18.90
N MET A 304 -0.96 -11.78 17.82
CA MET A 304 -1.05 -13.24 17.57
C MET A 304 0.24 -13.81 16.96
N GLU A 305 1.16 -12.97 16.46
CA GLU A 305 2.36 -13.40 15.74
C GLU A 305 3.61 -13.54 16.63
N VAL A 306 3.46 -13.38 17.96
CA VAL A 306 4.56 -13.47 18.96
C VAL A 306 5.45 -14.70 18.76
N ALA A 307 4.87 -15.89 18.62
CA ALA A 307 5.65 -17.13 18.44
C ALA A 307 6.38 -17.20 17.07
N ALA A 308 5.78 -16.63 16.01
CA ALA A 308 6.41 -16.57 14.69
C ALA A 308 7.55 -15.54 14.68
N PHE A 309 7.38 -14.43 15.39
CA PHE A 309 8.40 -13.41 15.60
C PHE A 309 9.61 -13.98 16.34
N ASP A 310 9.40 -14.68 17.47
CA ASP A 310 10.49 -15.30 18.25
C ASP A 310 11.28 -16.32 17.43
N GLN A 311 10.59 -17.12 16.60
CA GLN A 311 11.24 -18.04 15.68
C GLN A 311 12.05 -17.30 14.60
N ALA A 312 11.52 -16.18 14.08
CA ALA A 312 12.19 -15.36 13.06
C ALA A 312 13.41 -14.60 13.60
N VAL A 313 13.38 -14.11 14.85
CA VAL A 313 14.54 -13.50 15.53
C VAL A 313 15.66 -14.53 15.66
N LYS A 314 15.34 -15.74 16.14
CA LYS A 314 16.32 -16.84 16.28
C LYS A 314 16.92 -17.27 14.95
N ALA A 315 16.08 -17.43 13.92
CA ALA A 315 16.54 -17.76 12.57
C ALA A 315 17.44 -16.65 11.98
N ALA A 316 17.10 -15.38 12.22
CA ALA A 316 17.91 -14.24 11.80
C ALA A 316 19.27 -14.19 12.52
N TYR A 317 19.33 -14.50 13.82
CA TYR A 317 20.61 -14.60 14.53
C TYR A 317 21.50 -15.73 13.96
N GLN A 318 20.93 -16.91 13.71
CA GLN A 318 21.67 -18.01 13.08
C GLN A 318 22.18 -17.64 11.68
N ALA A 319 21.39 -16.93 10.88
CA ALA A 319 21.81 -16.40 9.59
C ALA A 319 22.89 -15.30 9.71
N ALA A 320 22.83 -14.48 10.77
CA ALA A 320 23.79 -13.42 11.02
C ALA A 320 25.19 -13.95 11.36
N ILE A 321 25.30 -15.10 12.04
CA ILE A 321 26.57 -15.70 12.44
C ILE A 321 27.12 -16.74 11.45
N GLN A 322 26.34 -17.14 10.44
CA GLN A 322 26.71 -18.21 9.51
C GLN A 322 28.01 -17.89 8.75
N GLY A 323 29.03 -18.75 8.90
CA GLY A 323 30.31 -18.61 8.21
C GLY A 323 31.23 -17.49 8.74
N ARG A 324 30.94 -16.91 9.91
CA ARG A 324 31.69 -15.79 10.49
C ARG A 324 32.36 -16.19 11.81
N ASP A 325 33.49 -15.55 12.14
CA ASP A 325 34.07 -15.70 13.47
C ASP A 325 33.24 -14.92 14.49
N VAL A 326 32.66 -15.66 15.42
CA VAL A 326 31.82 -15.16 16.52
C VAL A 326 32.31 -15.69 17.88
N SER A 327 33.60 -16.04 17.95
CA SER A 327 34.28 -16.46 19.18
C SER A 327 34.42 -15.32 20.20
N THR A 328 34.51 -14.07 19.73
CA THR A 328 34.59 -12.85 20.56
C THR A 328 33.27 -12.07 20.60
N ALA A 329 33.14 -11.16 21.57
CA ALA A 329 32.02 -10.23 21.65
C ALA A 329 31.97 -9.29 20.42
N SER A 330 33.12 -8.77 19.96
CA SER A 330 33.18 -7.95 18.75
C SER A 330 32.83 -8.71 17.48
N GLY A 331 33.27 -9.97 17.33
CA GLY A 331 32.89 -10.83 16.20
C GLY A 331 31.38 -11.00 16.11
N LYS A 332 30.71 -11.26 17.25
CA LYS A 332 29.23 -11.30 17.34
C LYS A 332 28.59 -9.96 16.97
N VAL A 333 29.04 -8.85 17.55
CA VAL A 333 28.50 -7.50 17.26
C VAL A 333 28.64 -7.17 15.78
N LYS A 334 29.82 -7.37 15.20
CA LYS A 334 30.09 -7.10 13.79
C LYS A 334 29.26 -7.99 12.88
N ALA A 335 29.11 -9.27 13.21
CA ALA A 335 28.25 -10.19 12.47
C ALA A 335 26.78 -9.73 12.45
N ILE A 336 26.24 -9.31 13.60
CA ILE A 336 24.87 -8.76 13.69
C ILE A 336 24.73 -7.46 12.90
N HIS A 337 25.66 -6.52 13.10
CA HIS A 337 25.73 -5.24 12.38
C HIS A 337 25.73 -5.46 10.86
N ASP A 338 26.73 -6.19 10.36
CA ASP A 338 26.90 -6.43 8.93
C ASP A 338 25.73 -7.23 8.34
N TYR A 339 25.08 -8.10 9.12
CA TYR A 339 23.88 -8.80 8.69
C TYR A 339 22.71 -7.83 8.45
N LEU A 340 22.44 -6.93 9.40
CA LEU A 340 21.34 -5.97 9.29
C LEU A 340 21.56 -4.98 8.14
N CYS A 341 22.75 -4.37 8.04
CA CYS A 341 23.04 -3.42 6.96
C CYS A 341 22.95 -4.05 5.56
N ASN A 342 23.27 -5.34 5.41
CA ASN A 342 23.11 -6.04 4.11
C ASN A 342 21.69 -6.59 3.87
N LEU A 343 20.87 -6.77 4.91
CA LEU A 343 19.50 -7.29 4.81
C LEU A 343 18.47 -6.19 4.56
N LEU A 344 18.67 -5.04 5.19
CA LEU A 344 17.65 -4.01 5.35
C LEU A 344 17.66 -2.97 4.23
N ILE A 345 16.59 -2.19 4.22
CA ILE A 345 16.33 -1.15 3.23
C ILE A 345 15.73 0.04 3.98
N TYR A 346 16.43 1.17 3.94
CA TYR A 346 15.94 2.42 4.52
C TYR A 346 14.76 3.00 3.71
N ASP A 347 13.52 2.67 4.10
CA ASP A 347 12.28 3.15 3.49
C ASP A 347 11.08 2.93 4.45
N GLU A 348 10.27 3.97 4.68
CA GLU A 348 9.03 3.89 5.46
C GLU A 348 7.84 3.28 4.68
N GLY A 349 7.92 3.27 3.35
CA GLY A 349 6.83 2.87 2.47
C GLY A 349 5.62 3.82 2.49
N THR A 350 4.69 3.58 1.56
CA THR A 350 3.55 4.49 1.31
C THR A 350 2.20 3.99 1.83
N THR A 351 2.14 2.78 2.38
CA THR A 351 0.90 2.20 2.95
C THR A 351 0.95 2.23 4.48
N ALA A 352 -0.21 2.26 5.13
CA ALA A 352 -0.29 2.25 6.60
C ALA A 352 0.42 1.03 7.21
N LEU A 353 0.29 -0.15 6.59
CA LEU A 353 0.97 -1.36 7.05
C LEU A 353 2.50 -1.31 6.83
N ALA A 354 2.96 -0.72 5.71
CA ALA A 354 4.40 -0.53 5.48
C ALA A 354 5.01 0.41 6.54
N LYS A 355 4.35 1.53 6.83
CA LYS A 355 4.76 2.46 7.89
C LYS A 355 4.75 1.81 9.27
N ALA A 356 3.71 1.04 9.61
CA ALA A 356 3.64 0.29 10.87
C ALA A 356 4.77 -0.74 11.01
N TYR A 357 5.16 -1.41 9.92
CA TYR A 357 6.34 -2.27 9.90
C TYR A 357 7.64 -1.49 10.02
N ALA A 358 7.75 -0.32 9.38
CA ALA A 358 9.03 0.39 9.26
C ALA A 358 9.60 0.89 10.60
N HIS A 359 8.71 1.19 11.55
CA HIS A 359 9.01 1.65 12.91
C HIS A 359 9.08 0.51 13.95
N SER A 360 9.03 -0.76 13.51
CA SER A 360 8.95 -1.92 14.38
C SER A 360 9.97 -2.99 14.00
N ALA A 361 10.45 -3.75 14.99
CA ALA A 361 11.25 -4.95 14.74
C ALA A 361 10.51 -5.96 13.84
N ALA A 362 9.17 -5.91 13.80
CA ALA A 362 8.37 -6.72 12.89
C ALA A 362 8.70 -6.44 11.41
N GLY A 363 9.14 -5.23 11.05
CA GLY A 363 9.61 -4.91 9.69
C GLY A 363 10.87 -5.67 9.30
N VAL A 364 11.69 -6.06 10.29
CA VAL A 364 12.89 -6.87 10.09
C VAL A 364 12.58 -8.36 10.12
N PHE A 365 11.79 -8.84 11.09
CA PHE A 365 11.62 -10.29 11.30
C PHE A 365 10.41 -10.88 10.57
N LEU A 366 9.25 -10.20 10.55
CA LEU A 366 8.00 -10.72 9.95
C LEU A 366 7.74 -10.19 8.54
N SER A 367 8.00 -8.90 8.28
CA SER A 367 7.75 -8.33 6.95
C SER A 367 8.66 -8.99 5.91
N PRO A 368 8.13 -9.40 4.75
CA PRO A 368 8.94 -9.95 3.67
C PRO A 368 9.72 -8.88 2.89
N THR A 369 9.38 -7.60 3.04
CA THR A 369 10.01 -6.51 2.28
C THR A 369 11.29 -6.00 2.92
N LYS A 370 11.54 -6.24 4.22
CA LYS A 370 12.72 -5.76 4.99
C LYS A 370 12.94 -4.24 4.93
N ARG A 371 11.87 -3.48 4.67
CA ARG A 371 11.86 -2.01 4.63
C ARG A 371 11.57 -1.46 6.02
N VAL A 372 12.51 -0.69 6.55
CA VAL A 372 12.45 -0.07 7.88
C VAL A 372 13.17 1.27 7.91
N VAL A 373 12.87 2.09 8.91
CA VAL A 373 13.66 3.29 9.25
C VAL A 373 14.57 2.98 10.45
N CYS A 374 15.31 3.98 10.95
CA CYS A 374 16.33 3.83 11.99
C CYS A 374 15.86 3.05 13.24
N GLU A 375 14.62 3.30 13.66
CA GLU A 375 13.96 2.60 14.74
C GLU A 375 13.85 1.07 14.52
N GLY A 376 13.58 0.62 13.29
CA GLY A 376 13.55 -0.80 12.95
C GLY A 376 14.93 -1.45 12.93
N TYR A 377 15.96 -0.75 12.44
CA TYR A 377 17.36 -1.19 12.53
C TYR A 377 17.77 -1.37 14.01
N ALA A 378 17.55 -0.33 14.83
CA ALA A 378 18.01 -0.31 16.21
C ALA A 378 17.30 -1.36 17.09
N LYS A 379 15.97 -1.49 16.94
CA LYS A 379 15.19 -2.52 17.63
C LYS A 379 15.63 -3.93 17.24
N ALA A 380 15.89 -4.19 15.96
CA ALA A 380 16.38 -5.48 15.50
C ALA A 380 17.80 -5.80 15.97
N PHE A 381 18.70 -4.82 16.00
CA PHE A 381 20.05 -4.99 16.54
C PHE A 381 20.02 -5.39 18.02
N LYS A 382 19.20 -4.71 18.85
CA LYS A 382 19.01 -5.06 20.27
C LYS A 382 18.53 -6.51 20.45
N LEU A 383 17.54 -6.94 19.65
CA LEU A 383 16.99 -8.31 19.70
C LEU A 383 18.02 -9.38 19.32
N LEU A 384 18.82 -9.11 18.29
CA LEU A 384 19.90 -10.02 17.90
C LEU A 384 21.06 -10.03 18.91
N CYS A 385 21.33 -8.91 19.59
CA CYS A 385 22.26 -8.87 20.72
C CYS A 385 21.75 -9.70 21.91
N GLN A 386 20.46 -9.65 22.23
CA GLN A 386 19.86 -10.48 23.28
C GLN A 386 20.03 -11.99 22.98
N GLU A 387 19.76 -12.45 21.75
CA GLU A 387 20.04 -13.85 21.34
C GLU A 387 21.54 -14.20 21.37
N ALA A 388 22.43 -13.22 21.16
CA ALA A 388 23.88 -13.41 21.24
C ALA A 388 24.45 -13.41 22.67
N GLY A 389 23.64 -13.06 23.67
CA GLY A 389 24.04 -12.88 25.07
C GLY A 389 24.77 -11.54 25.35
N LEU A 390 24.47 -10.50 24.57
CA LEU A 390 25.10 -9.18 24.63
C LEU A 390 24.13 -8.13 25.21
N GLU A 391 24.57 -7.38 26.22
CA GLU A 391 23.83 -6.25 26.77
C GLU A 391 23.80 -5.08 25.77
N SER A 392 22.61 -4.60 25.42
CA SER A 392 22.42 -3.45 24.54
C SER A 392 21.18 -2.61 24.89
N ALA A 393 21.30 -1.30 24.67
CA ALA A 393 20.28 -0.29 24.93
C ALA A 393 19.86 0.41 23.62
N LEU A 394 18.58 0.77 23.50
CA LEU A 394 18.08 1.65 22.43
C LEU A 394 18.28 3.10 22.86
N VAL A 395 18.97 3.90 22.05
CA VAL A 395 19.28 5.30 22.35
C VAL A 395 18.75 6.18 21.23
N VAL A 396 18.20 7.32 21.61
CA VAL A 396 17.50 8.25 20.72
C VAL A 396 18.05 9.64 20.88
N GLY A 397 18.17 10.37 19.77
CA GLY A 397 18.51 11.78 19.73
C GLY A 397 18.14 12.42 18.40
N ASN A 398 18.86 13.49 18.04
CA ASN A 398 18.63 14.27 16.83
C ASN A 398 19.84 14.18 15.91
N ALA A 399 19.62 13.80 14.65
CA ALA A 399 20.65 13.67 13.62
C ALA A 399 20.20 14.36 12.30
N GLY A 400 19.69 15.59 12.40
CA GLY A 400 18.97 16.28 11.32
C GLY A 400 17.48 15.92 11.26
N GLY A 401 16.96 15.31 12.33
CA GLY A 401 15.68 14.65 12.47
C GLY A 401 15.73 13.67 13.63
N ALA A 402 14.58 13.17 14.09
CA ALA A 402 14.55 12.15 15.15
C ALA A 402 15.24 10.86 14.68
N HIS A 403 16.23 10.38 15.42
CA HIS A 403 17.07 9.23 15.07
C HIS A 403 17.22 8.27 16.24
N MET A 404 17.34 6.97 15.95
CA MET A 404 17.51 5.90 16.94
C MET A 404 18.66 4.97 16.54
N TRP A 405 19.46 4.60 17.52
CA TRP A 405 20.64 3.74 17.40
C TRP A 405 20.79 2.87 18.65
N ASN A 406 21.90 2.15 18.77
CA ASN A 406 22.20 1.30 19.92
C ASN A 406 23.48 1.73 20.63
N TYR A 407 23.51 1.54 21.95
CA TYR A 407 24.76 1.32 22.66
C TYR A 407 24.86 -0.16 23.04
N VAL A 408 26.04 -0.75 22.87
CA VAL A 408 26.36 -2.13 23.26
C VAL A 408 27.45 -2.13 24.32
N LYS A 409 27.31 -2.99 25.33
CA LYS A 409 28.30 -3.16 26.40
C LYS A 409 29.22 -4.31 26.05
N MET A 410 30.52 -4.07 26.09
CA MET A 410 31.53 -5.06 25.73
C MET A 410 32.11 -5.75 26.97
N ASP A 411 33.00 -6.72 26.75
CA ASP A 411 33.63 -7.54 27.79
C ASP A 411 34.55 -6.76 28.75
N ASP A 412 35.02 -5.58 28.36
CA ASP A 412 35.69 -4.61 29.23
C ASP A 412 34.73 -3.87 30.20
N GLY A 413 33.44 -4.16 30.10
CA GLY A 413 32.36 -3.57 30.90
C GLY A 413 32.02 -2.13 30.52
N LYS A 414 32.43 -1.65 29.34
CA LYS A 414 32.16 -0.30 28.84
C LYS A 414 31.18 -0.31 27.66
N TRP A 415 30.55 0.84 27.43
CA TRP A 415 29.54 1.02 26.40
C TRP A 415 30.12 1.70 25.16
N TYR A 416 29.69 1.23 23.99
CA TYR A 416 30.15 1.66 22.68
C TYR A 416 28.96 1.86 21.73
N VAL A 417 29.13 2.72 20.72
CA VAL A 417 28.09 3.02 19.74
C VAL A 417 27.97 1.92 18.70
N ILE A 418 26.73 1.62 18.31
CA ILE A 418 26.36 0.94 17.07
C ILE A 418 25.27 1.76 16.39
N ASP A 419 25.55 2.28 15.19
CA ASP A 419 24.56 2.97 14.35
C ASP A 419 24.47 2.31 12.97
N ALA A 420 23.88 1.12 12.95
CA ALA A 420 23.70 0.31 11.74
C ALA A 420 22.90 1.02 10.62
N THR A 421 22.16 2.09 10.95
CA THR A 421 21.46 2.89 9.95
C THR A 421 22.42 3.82 9.21
N TRP A 422 23.30 4.50 9.94
CA TRP A 422 24.29 5.40 9.33
C TRP A 422 25.46 4.63 8.72
N ASP A 423 25.80 3.45 9.25
CA ASP A 423 26.78 2.56 8.62
C ASP A 423 26.22 1.76 7.42
N ASP A 424 24.89 1.70 7.20
CA ASP A 424 24.26 1.27 5.95
C ASP A 424 24.43 2.34 4.86
N ASN A 425 25.60 2.31 4.23
CA ASN A 425 25.97 3.15 3.10
C ASN A 425 25.31 2.74 1.77
N SER A 426 24.30 1.84 1.79
CA SER A 426 23.65 1.23 0.62
C SER A 426 24.59 0.46 -0.33
N SER A 427 25.81 0.13 0.12
CA SER A 427 26.79 -0.67 -0.61
C SER A 427 26.97 -2.05 0.01
N ASN A 428 27.60 -2.95 -0.74
CA ASN A 428 27.87 -4.34 -0.33
C ASN A 428 28.92 -4.48 0.79
N THR A 429 29.44 -3.38 1.33
CA THR A 429 30.31 -3.36 2.49
C THR A 429 29.85 -2.23 3.40
N PRO A 430 29.15 -2.55 4.51
CA PRO A 430 28.76 -1.57 5.51
C PRO A 430 29.97 -0.78 5.99
N SER A 431 29.74 0.50 6.28
CA SER A 431 30.71 1.35 6.96
C SER A 431 30.95 0.82 8.39
N THR A 432 32.00 1.32 9.04
CA THR A 432 32.31 1.02 10.45
C THR A 432 32.55 2.31 11.25
N VAL A 433 32.14 3.46 10.72
CA VAL A 433 32.31 4.79 11.36
C VAL A 433 31.51 4.88 12.67
N TYR A 434 30.42 4.14 12.78
CA TYR A 434 29.60 4.05 13.98
C TYR A 434 29.51 2.63 14.55
N CYS A 435 30.43 1.74 14.17
CA CYS A 435 30.47 0.36 14.64
C CYS A 435 31.54 0.21 15.74
N LEU A 436 31.11 0.01 16.99
CA LEU A 436 31.95 -0.12 18.20
C LEU A 436 32.77 1.14 18.54
N THR A 437 32.28 2.32 18.18
CA THR A 437 32.99 3.59 18.42
C THR A 437 32.71 4.21 19.79
N GLY A 438 33.64 5.06 20.25
CA GLY A 438 33.57 5.75 21.53
C GLY A 438 33.22 7.23 21.40
N ALA A 439 32.96 7.88 22.52
CA ALA A 439 32.54 9.29 22.63
C ALA A 439 33.47 10.27 21.87
N SER A 440 34.78 10.04 21.85
CA SER A 440 35.77 10.87 21.14
C SER A 440 36.14 10.36 19.74
N SER A 441 35.56 9.26 19.27
CA SER A 441 35.63 8.90 17.85
C SER A 441 34.94 9.97 17.00
N ARG A 442 35.31 10.12 15.73
CA ARG A 442 34.70 11.12 14.82
C ARG A 442 33.63 10.45 13.97
N GLY A 443 32.46 11.06 13.91
CA GLY A 443 31.36 10.65 13.04
C GLY A 443 31.56 11.08 11.58
N MET A 444 30.61 10.72 10.71
CA MET A 444 30.59 11.10 9.29
C MET A 444 30.49 12.62 9.08
N SER A 445 29.90 13.35 10.02
CA SER A 445 29.89 14.82 10.04
C SER A 445 31.21 15.46 10.52
N GLY A 446 32.19 14.66 10.95
CA GLY A 446 33.50 15.12 11.42
C GLY A 446 33.53 15.65 12.86
N TYR A 447 32.37 15.78 13.51
CA TYR A 447 32.26 16.01 14.95
C TYR A 447 32.58 14.74 15.74
N THR A 448 32.76 14.87 17.06
CA THR A 448 32.88 13.69 17.94
C THR A 448 31.52 13.07 18.19
N ILE A 449 31.48 11.76 18.41
CA ILE A 449 30.26 11.03 18.81
C ILE A 449 29.56 11.70 20.00
N GLU A 450 30.31 12.23 20.97
CA GLU A 450 29.80 12.96 22.14
C GLU A 450 29.14 14.31 21.80
N ALA A 451 29.58 14.97 20.72
CA ALA A 451 28.95 16.19 20.22
C ALA A 451 27.73 15.90 19.32
N GLU A 452 27.68 14.72 18.70
CA GLU A 452 26.57 14.25 17.85
C GLU A 452 25.42 13.60 18.66
N ARG A 453 25.64 13.19 19.92
CA ARG A 453 24.71 12.32 20.66
C ARG A 453 24.38 12.85 22.06
N THR A 454 23.15 12.60 22.51
CA THR A 454 22.65 13.04 23.81
C THR A 454 22.97 12.05 24.93
N ILE A 455 23.22 12.57 26.14
CA ILE A 455 23.39 11.77 27.37
C ILE A 455 22.07 11.26 27.96
N TYR A 456 20.93 11.68 27.37
CA TYR A 456 19.59 11.24 27.71
C TYR A 456 18.82 10.82 26.45
N THR A 457 17.87 9.91 26.61
CA THR A 457 17.01 9.40 25.53
C THR A 457 15.55 9.79 25.78
N ASN A 458 14.86 10.21 24.71
CA ASN A 458 13.44 10.59 24.70
C ASN A 458 12.92 10.59 23.26
N PHE A 459 11.95 9.73 22.95
CA PHE A 459 11.32 9.59 21.62
C PHE A 459 9.81 9.88 21.62
N SER A 460 9.18 9.97 22.79
CA SER A 460 7.75 10.18 22.89
C SER A 460 7.41 11.67 22.78
N GLY A 461 6.64 12.03 21.75
CA GLY A 461 6.12 13.38 21.53
C GLY A 461 5.09 13.85 22.58
N SER A 462 4.82 13.04 23.60
CA SER A 462 3.87 13.36 24.68
C SER A 462 4.33 14.54 25.53
N PHE A 463 3.38 15.32 26.03
CA PHE A 463 3.64 16.36 27.05
C PHE A 463 4.02 15.78 28.42
N TYR A 464 3.86 14.46 28.60
CA TYR A 464 4.09 13.75 29.86
C TYR A 464 5.39 12.94 29.90
N THR A 465 6.16 12.93 28.81
CA THR A 465 7.40 12.14 28.71
C THR A 465 8.46 12.62 29.70
N GLN A 466 9.21 11.68 30.28
CA GLN A 466 10.44 11.97 31.03
C GLN A 466 11.68 11.70 30.17
N ASN A 467 12.79 12.36 30.50
CA ASN A 467 14.10 11.99 29.96
C ASN A 467 14.67 10.83 30.78
N PHE A 468 15.19 9.80 30.11
CA PHE A 468 15.93 8.72 30.74
C PHE A 468 17.44 8.89 30.50
N ALA A 469 18.26 8.58 31.49
CA ALA A 469 19.71 8.56 31.30
C ALA A 469 20.10 7.43 30.34
N ALA A 470 20.95 7.73 29.35
CA ALA A 470 21.55 6.73 28.49
C ALA A 470 22.83 6.14 29.12
N PRO A 471 23.32 4.97 28.68
CA PRO A 471 24.61 4.45 29.13
C PRO A 471 25.76 5.41 28.79
N ILE A 472 26.73 5.54 29.70
CA ILE A 472 27.92 6.39 29.49
C ILE A 472 28.92 5.65 28.60
N LEU A 473 29.22 6.24 27.44
CA LEU A 473 30.17 5.70 26.47
C LEU A 473 31.62 5.71 26.98
N ARG A 474 32.43 4.76 26.50
CA ARG A 474 33.90 4.87 26.55
C ARG A 474 34.35 6.04 25.67
N ARG A 475 35.42 6.77 26.05
CA ARG A 475 35.98 7.83 25.18
C ARG A 475 36.49 7.28 23.84
N VAL A 476 37.42 6.32 23.88
CA VAL A 476 37.96 5.66 22.67
C VAL A 476 37.06 4.50 22.21
N GLY A 477 37.17 4.11 20.94
CA GLY A 477 36.47 2.94 20.39
C GLY A 477 37.00 1.61 20.94
N TYR A 478 36.24 0.54 20.73
CA TYR A 478 36.68 -0.82 21.03
C TYR A 478 37.73 -1.25 19.99
N GLU A 479 38.65 -2.15 20.35
CA GLU A 479 39.79 -2.58 19.52
C GLU A 479 40.84 -1.51 19.13
N SER A 480 40.70 -0.24 19.54
CA SER A 480 41.78 0.76 19.35
C SER A 480 42.93 0.56 20.37
N GLY A 481 43.75 -0.47 20.15
CA GLY A 481 44.97 -0.79 20.91
C GLY A 481 46.12 0.20 20.65
N ALA A 482 45.88 1.49 20.83
CA ALA A 482 46.86 2.55 20.57
C ALA A 482 47.87 2.69 21.72
N GLU A 483 48.81 1.73 21.82
CA GLU A 483 50.20 2.14 22.04
C GLU A 483 50.84 2.52 20.69
N ASP A 484 51.79 3.45 20.73
CA ASP A 484 52.34 4.14 19.57
C ASP A 484 53.25 3.23 18.72
N SER A 485 52.80 2.82 17.53
CA SER A 485 53.64 2.07 16.60
C SER A 485 53.25 2.19 15.11
N HIS A 486 53.44 3.38 14.54
CA HIS A 486 53.56 3.73 13.10
C HIS A 486 52.45 3.35 12.10
N TYR A 487 52.26 4.22 11.10
CA TYR A 487 51.32 3.99 10.00
C TYR A 487 51.90 3.03 8.95
N HIS A 488 51.29 1.87 8.81
CA HIS A 488 51.44 1.04 7.61
C HIS A 488 50.54 1.59 6.49
N THR A 489 51.14 1.99 5.37
CA THR A 489 50.37 2.35 4.16
C THR A 489 50.06 1.06 3.37
N TRP A 490 48.79 0.66 3.37
CA TRP A 490 48.33 -0.52 2.64
C TRP A 490 47.73 -0.12 1.29
N THR A 491 48.06 -0.85 0.23
CA THR A 491 47.40 -0.75 -1.07
C THR A 491 46.42 -1.90 -1.22
N ILE A 492 45.14 -1.58 -1.42
CA ILE A 492 44.05 -2.55 -1.57
C ILE A 492 43.66 -2.66 -3.04
N GLN A 493 43.58 -3.87 -3.57
CA GLN A 493 42.94 -4.18 -4.85
C GLN A 493 41.75 -5.13 -4.59
N ARG A 494 40.53 -4.59 -4.69
CA ARG A 494 39.30 -5.31 -4.39
C ARG A 494 38.47 -5.56 -5.65
N GLN A 495 38.15 -6.82 -5.91
CA GLN A 495 37.04 -7.25 -6.74
C GLN A 495 35.85 -7.57 -5.83
N ASN A 496 34.78 -6.78 -5.90
CA ASN A 496 33.63 -6.95 -5.03
C ASN A 496 32.90 -8.28 -5.28
N ALA A 497 32.45 -8.91 -4.19
CA ALA A 497 31.53 -10.04 -4.28
C ALA A 497 30.15 -9.60 -4.82
N THR A 498 29.48 -10.53 -5.48
CA THR A 498 28.12 -10.39 -6.01
C THR A 498 27.27 -11.55 -5.48
N CYS A 499 25.96 -11.49 -5.62
CA CYS A 499 25.07 -12.58 -5.16
C CYS A 499 25.04 -13.78 -6.13
N ALA A 500 26.13 -13.98 -6.88
CA ALA A 500 26.32 -15.04 -7.86
C ALA A 500 27.80 -15.46 -7.96
N ASN A 501 28.72 -14.51 -7.77
CA ASN A 501 30.17 -14.74 -7.83
C ASN A 501 30.87 -14.18 -6.58
N TYR A 502 31.78 -14.96 -6.00
CA TYR A 502 32.68 -14.55 -4.92
C TYR A 502 33.55 -13.36 -5.35
N GLY A 503 33.94 -12.53 -4.39
CA GLY A 503 34.91 -11.44 -4.58
C GLY A 503 36.30 -11.84 -4.12
N THR A 504 37.27 -10.96 -4.37
CA THR A 504 38.64 -11.11 -3.86
C THR A 504 39.20 -9.76 -3.43
N GLU A 505 39.88 -9.73 -2.29
CA GLU A 505 40.62 -8.56 -1.80
C GLU A 505 42.09 -8.93 -1.66
N TYR A 506 42.94 -8.23 -2.40
CA TYR A 506 44.39 -8.28 -2.26
C TYR A 506 44.85 -7.07 -1.46
N VAL A 507 45.56 -7.32 -0.35
CA VAL A 507 46.12 -6.27 0.50
C VAL A 507 47.65 -6.37 0.45
N ASN A 508 48.33 -5.26 0.13
CA ASN A 508 49.78 -5.19 -0.02
C ASN A 508 50.37 -4.08 0.85
N CYS A 509 51.33 -4.40 1.73
CA CYS A 509 52.00 -3.38 2.54
C CYS A 509 53.10 -2.68 1.74
N SER A 510 53.01 -1.36 1.54
CA SER A 510 54.05 -0.63 0.80
C SER A 510 55.37 -0.47 1.59
N ALA A 511 55.41 -0.88 2.86
CA ALA A 511 56.59 -0.79 3.73
C ALA A 511 57.38 -2.12 3.84
N CYS A 512 56.72 -3.28 3.75
CA CYS A 512 57.36 -4.59 3.92
C CYS A 512 57.11 -5.60 2.78
N ASN A 513 56.33 -5.26 1.74
CA ASN A 513 55.92 -6.13 0.63
C ASN A 513 55.16 -7.42 1.03
N GLU A 514 54.63 -7.47 2.26
CA GLU A 514 53.73 -8.55 2.68
C GLU A 514 52.39 -8.46 1.93
N LYS A 515 51.89 -9.62 1.49
CA LYS A 515 50.69 -9.76 0.65
C LYS A 515 49.74 -10.76 1.26
N THR A 516 48.49 -10.36 1.44
CA THR A 516 47.39 -11.26 1.80
C THR A 516 46.33 -11.26 0.70
N LEU A 517 45.70 -12.41 0.49
CA LEU A 517 44.54 -12.58 -0.38
C LEU A 517 43.38 -13.08 0.48
N GLN A 518 42.33 -12.27 0.57
CA GLN A 518 41.08 -12.63 1.21
C GLN A 518 40.03 -12.91 0.13
N VAL A 519 39.37 -14.07 0.21
CA VAL A 519 38.15 -14.33 -0.57
C VAL A 519 37.00 -13.59 0.13
N LEU A 520 36.23 -12.82 -0.64
CA LEU A 520 35.03 -12.16 -0.16
C LEU A 520 33.84 -13.08 -0.46
N GLU A 521 33.15 -13.50 0.59
CA GLU A 521 31.95 -14.34 0.52
C GLU A 521 30.85 -13.74 -0.35
N LEU A 522 29.99 -14.61 -0.90
CA LEU A 522 28.82 -14.20 -1.68
C LEU A 522 27.94 -13.25 -0.86
N ILE A 523 27.56 -12.11 -1.45
CA ILE A 523 26.59 -11.21 -0.84
C ILE A 523 25.18 -11.79 -0.97
N ASN A 524 24.31 -11.51 0.00
CA ASN A 524 22.93 -11.96 -0.06
C ASN A 524 22.16 -11.30 -1.22
N HIS A 525 21.12 -11.98 -1.72
CA HIS A 525 20.19 -11.38 -2.68
C HIS A 525 19.37 -10.28 -2.01
N ARG A 526 19.46 -9.05 -2.53
CA ARG A 526 18.66 -7.90 -2.07
C ARG A 526 17.37 -7.79 -2.89
N PHE A 527 16.22 -7.79 -2.21
CA PHE A 527 14.88 -7.71 -2.83
C PHE A 527 14.09 -6.53 -2.27
N THR A 528 13.74 -5.59 -3.14
CA THR A 528 13.32 -4.23 -2.74
C THR A 528 12.06 -3.79 -3.48
N ASN A 529 12.08 -3.88 -4.80
CA ASN A 529 11.01 -3.38 -5.68
C ASN A 529 9.91 -4.44 -5.86
N TYR A 530 9.24 -4.80 -4.76
CA TYR A 530 8.11 -5.72 -4.77
C TYR A 530 6.89 -5.08 -5.45
N VAL A 531 6.37 -5.75 -6.49
CA VAL A 531 5.18 -5.35 -7.23
C VAL A 531 4.07 -6.38 -7.01
N SER A 532 2.88 -5.92 -6.63
CA SER A 532 1.71 -6.81 -6.42
C SER A 532 1.33 -7.55 -7.70
N ASP A 533 1.20 -8.89 -7.59
CA ASP A 533 0.80 -9.80 -8.66
C ASP A 533 -0.71 -9.72 -8.97
N LYS A 534 -1.47 -8.86 -8.25
CA LYS A 534 -2.90 -8.56 -8.46
C LYS A 534 -3.80 -9.81 -8.39
N ASN A 535 -3.32 -10.85 -7.69
CA ASN A 535 -3.95 -12.17 -7.55
C ASN A 535 -4.76 -12.34 -6.25
N ALA A 536 -4.75 -11.35 -5.34
CA ALA A 536 -5.54 -11.32 -4.10
C ALA A 536 -7.02 -11.70 -4.29
N GLY A 537 -7.52 -12.55 -3.38
CA GLY A 537 -8.90 -13.02 -3.32
C GLY A 537 -9.75 -12.16 -2.38
N TRP A 538 -10.95 -12.63 -2.04
CA TRP A 538 -11.78 -12.01 -0.99
C TRP A 538 -11.53 -12.63 0.40
N ASN A 539 -10.89 -13.81 0.44
CA ASN A 539 -10.66 -14.64 1.62
C ASN A 539 -9.17 -14.94 1.85
N ARG A 540 -8.30 -14.28 1.10
CA ARG A 540 -6.84 -14.39 1.21
C ARG A 540 -6.21 -13.19 0.51
N ASP A 541 -5.05 -12.82 1.03
CA ASP A 541 -4.14 -11.89 0.38
C ASP A 541 -3.62 -12.44 -0.96
N GLY A 542 -3.02 -11.54 -1.73
CA GLY A 542 -2.27 -11.86 -2.92
C GLY A 542 -0.82 -12.17 -2.62
N THR A 543 -0.02 -12.14 -3.67
CA THR A 543 1.44 -12.14 -3.61
C THR A 543 1.99 -10.90 -4.28
N MET A 544 3.21 -10.55 -3.90
CA MET A 544 4.02 -9.53 -4.57
C MET A 544 5.37 -10.14 -4.93
N THR A 545 5.92 -9.68 -6.06
CA THR A 545 7.16 -10.20 -6.64
C THR A 545 8.19 -9.09 -6.76
N ALA A 546 9.41 -9.35 -6.29
CA ALA A 546 10.60 -8.56 -6.57
C ALA A 546 11.63 -9.38 -7.36
N PHE A 547 12.54 -8.69 -8.02
CA PHE A 547 13.76 -9.27 -8.59
C PHE A 547 14.97 -8.76 -7.81
N CYS A 548 16.03 -9.54 -7.77
CA CYS A 548 17.25 -9.17 -7.06
C CYS A 548 17.87 -7.90 -7.67
N GLU A 549 18.11 -6.87 -6.85
CA GLU A 549 18.64 -5.58 -7.32
C GLU A 549 20.06 -5.69 -7.85
N ASN A 550 20.84 -6.65 -7.36
CA ASN A 550 22.19 -6.99 -7.82
C ASN A 550 22.24 -7.56 -9.26
N GLY A 551 21.17 -7.46 -10.05
CA GLY A 551 21.14 -7.78 -11.49
C GLY A 551 21.11 -9.26 -11.87
N CYS A 552 21.27 -10.20 -10.93
CA CYS A 552 21.35 -11.64 -11.21
C CYS A 552 20.05 -12.28 -11.74
N GLY A 553 18.93 -11.56 -11.78
CA GLY A 553 17.65 -12.07 -12.28
C GLY A 553 16.90 -13.00 -11.33
N THR A 554 17.48 -13.41 -10.20
CA THR A 554 16.79 -14.17 -9.15
C THR A 554 15.50 -13.47 -8.75
N LYS A 555 14.40 -14.24 -8.69
CA LYS A 555 13.06 -13.76 -8.36
C LYS A 555 12.70 -14.16 -6.92
N ASN A 556 12.12 -13.23 -6.17
CA ASN A 556 11.48 -13.50 -4.89
C ASN A 556 9.98 -13.19 -4.97
N THR A 557 9.13 -14.12 -4.53
CA THR A 557 7.68 -13.91 -4.40
C THR A 557 7.26 -14.20 -2.97
N VAL A 558 6.54 -13.25 -2.38
CA VAL A 558 6.07 -13.27 -0.99
C VAL A 558 4.58 -12.97 -0.95
N ASN A 559 3.94 -13.19 0.20
CA ASN A 559 2.57 -12.71 0.43
C ASN A 559 2.52 -11.17 0.34
N ASP A 560 1.36 -10.63 0.00
CA ASP A 560 1.03 -9.19 -0.09
C ASP A 560 0.02 -8.85 1.03
N PRO A 561 0.46 -8.70 2.31
CA PRO A 561 -0.45 -8.77 3.45
C PRO A 561 -1.44 -7.60 3.49
N GLY A 562 -2.71 -7.89 3.78
CA GLY A 562 -3.79 -6.89 3.76
C GLY A 562 -4.32 -6.53 2.36
N SER A 563 -3.84 -7.16 1.29
CA SER A 563 -4.36 -6.99 -0.08
C SER A 563 -5.70 -7.71 -0.34
N ALA A 564 -6.20 -8.49 0.61
CA ALA A 564 -7.49 -9.17 0.56
C ALA A 564 -8.66 -8.21 0.26
N ARG A 565 -9.54 -8.64 -0.65
CA ARG A 565 -10.61 -7.79 -1.22
C ARG A 565 -11.89 -7.87 -0.41
N ILE A 566 -12.41 -6.72 0.00
CA ILE A 566 -13.73 -6.61 0.65
C ILE A 566 -14.84 -7.26 -0.21
N PRO A 567 -15.61 -8.23 0.33
CA PRO A 567 -16.72 -8.85 -0.39
C PRO A 567 -17.80 -7.84 -0.82
N THR A 568 -18.31 -8.00 -2.04
CA THR A 568 -19.29 -7.06 -2.62
C THR A 568 -20.41 -7.79 -3.38
N ILE A 569 -21.61 -7.19 -3.43
CA ILE A 569 -22.73 -7.70 -4.22
C ILE A 569 -23.65 -6.59 -4.72
N LYS A 570 -23.95 -6.58 -6.02
CA LYS A 570 -24.96 -5.72 -6.65
C LYS A 570 -26.11 -6.56 -7.20
N VAL A 571 -27.33 -6.06 -7.06
CA VAL A 571 -28.56 -6.70 -7.55
C VAL A 571 -29.33 -5.67 -8.38
N ASN A 572 -29.82 -6.05 -9.55
CA ASN A 572 -30.50 -5.12 -10.46
C ASN A 572 -31.89 -4.67 -9.99
N VAL A 573 -32.49 -5.35 -9.01
CA VAL A 573 -33.80 -5.03 -8.41
C VAL A 573 -33.81 -5.38 -6.92
N THR A 574 -34.44 -4.53 -6.10
CA THR A 574 -34.70 -4.80 -4.67
C THR A 574 -36.11 -5.37 -4.42
N SER A 575 -37.02 -5.22 -5.37
CA SER A 575 -38.37 -5.79 -5.29
C SER A 575 -38.90 -6.28 -6.64
N LEU A 576 -39.84 -7.22 -6.57
CA LEU A 576 -40.51 -7.84 -7.71
C LEU A 576 -42.02 -7.97 -7.44
N THR A 577 -42.81 -8.00 -8.50
CA THR A 577 -44.24 -8.39 -8.45
C THR A 577 -44.49 -9.50 -9.47
N LEU A 578 -45.13 -10.58 -9.06
CA LEU A 578 -45.43 -11.74 -9.91
C LEU A 578 -46.92 -12.08 -9.86
N LYS A 579 -47.49 -12.51 -10.98
CA LYS A 579 -48.79 -13.20 -11.00
C LYS A 579 -48.61 -14.62 -10.42
N LYS A 580 -49.63 -15.18 -9.77
CA LYS A 580 -49.67 -16.61 -9.39
C LYS A 580 -49.19 -17.50 -10.54
N GLY A 581 -48.28 -18.45 -10.25
CA GLY A 581 -47.69 -19.37 -11.25
C GLY A 581 -46.62 -18.75 -12.16
N GLN A 582 -46.41 -17.43 -12.14
CA GLN A 582 -45.38 -16.79 -12.96
C GLN A 582 -43.98 -17.11 -12.45
N SER A 583 -43.06 -17.41 -13.37
CA SER A 583 -41.62 -17.53 -13.10
C SER A 583 -40.85 -16.36 -13.70
N THR A 584 -39.68 -16.05 -13.13
CA THR A 584 -38.74 -15.06 -13.68
C THR A 584 -37.28 -15.42 -13.38
N SER A 585 -36.40 -15.11 -14.33
CA SER A 585 -34.94 -15.07 -14.17
C SER A 585 -34.41 -13.64 -14.41
N ALA A 586 -35.25 -12.62 -14.21
CA ALA A 586 -34.91 -11.22 -14.45
C ALA A 586 -34.04 -10.60 -13.35
N VAL A 587 -33.88 -11.27 -12.20
CA VAL A 587 -32.90 -10.92 -11.18
C VAL A 587 -31.51 -11.23 -11.71
N LYS A 588 -30.61 -10.25 -11.65
CA LYS A 588 -29.20 -10.39 -11.99
C LYS A 588 -28.35 -9.96 -10.80
N ILE A 589 -27.40 -10.81 -10.46
CA ILE A 589 -26.32 -10.53 -9.51
C ILE A 589 -25.10 -10.10 -10.32
N SER A 590 -24.39 -9.07 -9.88
CA SER A 590 -23.16 -8.57 -10.48
C SER A 590 -22.29 -7.86 -9.44
N GLY A 591 -21.09 -7.41 -9.82
CA GLY A 591 -20.19 -6.69 -8.91
C GLY A 591 -19.81 -7.53 -7.69
N LEU A 592 -19.36 -8.76 -7.95
CA LEU A 592 -18.77 -9.64 -6.95
C LEU A 592 -17.28 -9.35 -6.82
N ALA A 593 -16.71 -9.56 -5.63
CA ALA A 593 -15.26 -9.55 -5.43
C ALA A 593 -14.60 -10.69 -6.23
N LYS A 594 -13.32 -10.53 -6.60
CA LYS A 594 -12.56 -11.51 -7.39
C LYS A 594 -12.50 -12.84 -6.62
N GLY A 595 -12.98 -13.92 -7.24
CA GLY A 595 -13.06 -15.26 -6.62
C GLY A 595 -14.29 -15.52 -5.74
N ASP A 596 -15.15 -14.53 -5.48
CA ASP A 596 -16.42 -14.76 -4.77
C ASP A 596 -17.48 -15.29 -5.74
N LYS A 597 -18.44 -16.06 -5.22
CA LYS A 597 -19.46 -16.78 -5.98
C LYS A 597 -20.74 -16.91 -5.19
N ILE A 598 -21.86 -17.05 -5.88
CA ILE A 598 -23.15 -17.32 -5.22
C ILE A 598 -23.09 -18.72 -4.58
N LYS A 599 -23.24 -18.76 -3.25
CA LYS A 599 -23.30 -20.00 -2.46
C LYS A 599 -24.71 -20.58 -2.43
N SER A 600 -25.73 -19.74 -2.25
CA SER A 600 -27.12 -20.21 -2.17
C SER A 600 -28.18 -19.15 -2.44
N TRP A 601 -29.38 -19.62 -2.76
CA TRP A 601 -30.62 -18.85 -2.80
C TRP A 601 -31.64 -19.48 -1.85
N LYS A 602 -32.33 -18.67 -1.04
CA LYS A 602 -33.37 -19.12 -0.11
C LYS A 602 -34.59 -18.20 -0.20
N SER A 603 -35.78 -18.75 0.04
CA SER A 603 -36.97 -17.94 0.32
C SER A 603 -37.46 -18.20 1.74
N ASP A 604 -37.95 -17.15 2.40
CA ASP A 604 -38.59 -17.23 3.72
C ASP A 604 -39.92 -18.02 3.68
N ASN A 605 -40.66 -17.96 2.57
CA ASN A 605 -42.01 -18.51 2.46
C ASN A 605 -42.22 -19.26 1.14
N THR A 606 -41.81 -20.53 1.13
CA THR A 606 -41.93 -21.45 -0.02
C THR A 606 -43.36 -21.77 -0.45
N LYS A 607 -44.38 -21.38 0.33
CA LYS A 607 -45.80 -21.47 -0.05
C LYS A 607 -46.26 -20.30 -0.93
N ILE A 608 -45.51 -19.19 -0.95
CA ILE A 608 -45.77 -17.99 -1.77
C ILE A 608 -44.76 -17.91 -2.91
N VAL A 609 -43.47 -18.12 -2.65
CA VAL A 609 -42.39 -18.05 -3.66
C VAL A 609 -41.39 -19.17 -3.48
N LYS A 610 -41.00 -19.85 -4.57
CA LYS A 610 -39.84 -20.75 -4.61
C LYS A 610 -38.72 -20.11 -5.41
N VAL A 611 -37.47 -20.43 -5.08
CA VAL A 611 -36.28 -20.06 -5.85
C VAL A 611 -35.40 -21.29 -6.02
N ASN A 612 -34.72 -21.45 -7.16
CA ASN A 612 -33.77 -22.54 -7.39
C ASN A 612 -32.31 -22.06 -7.27
N SER A 613 -31.35 -22.99 -7.35
CA SER A 613 -29.91 -22.70 -7.27
C SER A 613 -29.40 -21.69 -8.30
N LYS A 614 -30.08 -21.56 -9.44
CA LYS A 614 -29.76 -20.60 -10.53
C LYS A 614 -30.49 -19.25 -10.38
N GLY A 615 -31.14 -18.98 -9.25
CA GLY A 615 -31.85 -17.72 -8.99
C GLY A 615 -33.17 -17.54 -9.76
N LYS A 616 -33.73 -18.61 -10.37
CA LYS A 616 -35.05 -18.55 -11.00
C LYS A 616 -36.13 -18.53 -9.92
N ILE A 617 -36.88 -17.43 -9.84
CA ILE A 617 -37.93 -17.19 -8.86
C ILE A 617 -39.29 -17.59 -9.45
N THR A 618 -40.08 -18.36 -8.72
CA THR A 618 -41.38 -18.92 -9.14
C THR A 618 -42.47 -18.65 -8.12
N ALA A 619 -43.45 -17.83 -8.49
CA ALA A 619 -44.64 -17.55 -7.69
C ALA A 619 -45.56 -18.77 -7.60
N GLN A 620 -46.03 -19.07 -6.40
CA GLN A 620 -46.89 -20.21 -6.10
C GLN A 620 -48.38 -19.84 -6.15
N LYS A 621 -49.26 -20.71 -5.62
CA LYS A 621 -50.73 -20.51 -5.62
C LYS A 621 -51.22 -19.47 -4.59
N LYS A 622 -50.48 -19.26 -3.49
CA LYS A 622 -50.82 -18.30 -2.42
C LYS A 622 -50.34 -16.89 -2.79
N THR A 623 -51.20 -15.88 -2.59
CA THR A 623 -50.83 -14.45 -2.68
C THR A 623 -50.17 -13.96 -1.39
N GLY A 624 -49.43 -12.87 -1.49
CA GLY A 624 -48.76 -12.22 -0.35
C GLY A 624 -47.34 -11.81 -0.71
N ASN A 625 -46.55 -11.44 0.28
CA ASN A 625 -45.14 -11.12 0.12
C ASN A 625 -44.28 -12.30 0.62
N ALA A 626 -43.12 -12.47 0.00
CA ALA A 626 -42.05 -13.36 0.44
C ALA A 626 -40.70 -12.72 0.11
N THR A 627 -39.71 -12.92 0.95
CA THR A 627 -38.32 -12.49 0.73
C THR A 627 -37.56 -13.61 0.04
N VAL A 628 -36.75 -13.25 -0.94
CA VAL A 628 -35.73 -14.13 -1.53
C VAL A 628 -34.36 -13.56 -1.20
N THR A 629 -33.53 -14.34 -0.51
CA THR A 629 -32.17 -13.96 -0.11
C THR A 629 -31.16 -14.74 -0.93
N VAL A 630 -30.21 -14.03 -1.53
CA VAL A 630 -28.98 -14.60 -2.10
C VAL A 630 -27.86 -14.50 -1.06
N THR A 631 -27.05 -15.55 -0.94
CA THR A 631 -25.87 -15.60 -0.06
C THR A 631 -24.64 -15.97 -0.89
N LEU A 632 -23.55 -15.25 -0.67
CA LEU A 632 -22.25 -15.47 -1.32
C LEU A 632 -21.38 -16.50 -0.57
N ALA A 633 -20.25 -16.89 -1.16
CA ALA A 633 -19.28 -17.78 -0.51
C ALA A 633 -18.68 -17.09 0.73
N SER A 634 -18.46 -15.78 0.62
CA SER A 634 -18.11 -14.84 1.70
C SER A 634 -19.15 -14.67 2.81
N GLY A 635 -20.31 -15.32 2.72
CA GLY A 635 -21.39 -15.15 3.70
C GLY A 635 -22.17 -13.85 3.57
N LEU A 636 -21.73 -12.89 2.75
CA LEU A 636 -22.45 -11.66 2.43
C LEU A 636 -23.82 -11.98 1.81
N LYS A 637 -24.86 -11.26 2.25
CA LYS A 637 -26.27 -11.52 1.89
C LYS A 637 -26.91 -10.31 1.24
N LYS A 638 -27.83 -10.56 0.29
CA LYS A 638 -28.76 -9.53 -0.21
C LYS A 638 -30.16 -10.10 -0.36
N SER A 639 -31.17 -9.31 0.00
CA SER A 639 -32.58 -9.71 0.00
C SER A 639 -33.39 -8.95 -1.06
N ILE A 640 -34.38 -9.63 -1.62
CA ILE A 640 -35.28 -9.14 -2.66
C ILE A 640 -36.72 -9.44 -2.23
N THR A 641 -37.57 -8.43 -2.14
CA THR A 641 -38.98 -8.59 -1.74
C THR A 641 -39.83 -8.96 -2.94
N VAL A 642 -40.55 -10.08 -2.89
CA VAL A 642 -41.37 -10.61 -3.99
C VAL A 642 -42.86 -10.62 -3.59
N LYS A 643 -43.65 -9.77 -4.24
CA LYS A 643 -45.11 -9.71 -4.09
C LYS A 643 -45.81 -10.62 -5.10
N VAL A 644 -46.61 -11.58 -4.63
CA VAL A 644 -47.43 -12.46 -5.46
C VAL A 644 -48.90 -12.02 -5.43
N GLN A 645 -49.47 -11.78 -6.61
CA GLN A 645 -50.85 -11.29 -6.78
C GLN A 645 -51.67 -12.15 -7.75
N SER A 646 -52.99 -12.01 -7.71
CA SER A 646 -53.94 -12.67 -8.62
C SER A 646 -53.97 -12.04 -10.01
N GLY A 647 -54.01 -10.70 -10.07
CA GLY A 647 -54.06 -9.92 -11.31
C GLY A 647 -52.78 -9.99 -12.14
N ALA A 648 -52.89 -9.65 -13.43
CA ALA A 648 -51.75 -9.51 -14.31
C ALA A 648 -50.77 -8.43 -13.81
N VAL A 649 -49.47 -8.69 -13.91
CA VAL A 649 -48.43 -7.69 -13.61
C VAL A 649 -48.42 -6.68 -14.75
N ARG A 650 -48.82 -5.43 -14.46
CA ARG A 650 -48.91 -4.34 -15.45
C ARG A 650 -47.69 -3.43 -15.36
N THR A 651 -47.32 -2.83 -16.48
CA THR A 651 -46.26 -1.83 -16.56
C THR A 651 -46.68 -0.53 -15.85
N THR A 652 -45.91 -0.11 -14.84
CA THR A 652 -46.12 1.14 -14.11
C THR A 652 -45.20 2.27 -14.61
N LYS A 653 -43.97 1.94 -15.01
CA LYS A 653 -42.95 2.90 -15.48
C LYS A 653 -42.11 2.30 -16.63
N ILE A 654 -41.65 3.17 -17.53
CA ILE A 654 -40.68 2.85 -18.59
C ILE A 654 -39.48 3.78 -18.41
N THR A 655 -38.27 3.23 -18.31
CA THR A 655 -36.99 3.96 -18.22
C THR A 655 -36.02 3.48 -19.32
N GLY A 656 -34.78 3.97 -19.36
CA GLY A 656 -33.81 3.61 -20.41
C GLY A 656 -34.07 4.26 -21.78
N VAL A 657 -34.99 5.23 -21.86
CA VAL A 657 -35.34 5.97 -23.08
C VAL A 657 -34.92 7.44 -22.89
N PRO A 658 -33.77 7.90 -23.44
CA PRO A 658 -33.31 9.28 -23.26
C PRO A 658 -34.25 10.29 -23.95
N LYS A 659 -34.37 11.52 -23.41
CA LYS A 659 -35.28 12.55 -23.96
C LYS A 659 -34.93 12.95 -25.41
N THR A 660 -33.66 12.93 -25.79
CA THR A 660 -33.15 13.31 -27.11
C THR A 660 -32.10 12.32 -27.61
N LEU A 661 -31.94 12.24 -28.93
CA LEU A 661 -30.88 11.47 -29.59
C LEU A 661 -30.44 12.19 -30.87
N LYS A 662 -29.17 12.59 -30.97
CA LYS A 662 -28.57 13.03 -32.24
C LYS A 662 -28.05 11.80 -32.99
N LEU A 663 -28.40 11.64 -34.26
CA LEU A 663 -27.99 10.47 -35.06
C LEU A 663 -27.68 10.88 -36.51
N SER A 664 -26.45 10.62 -36.97
CA SER A 664 -26.02 10.93 -38.34
C SER A 664 -26.76 10.09 -39.37
N LEU A 665 -26.93 10.63 -40.59
CA LEU A 665 -27.67 9.98 -41.68
C LEU A 665 -27.15 8.55 -41.94
N GLY A 666 -28.07 7.61 -42.14
CA GLY A 666 -27.77 6.19 -42.38
C GLY A 666 -27.36 5.38 -41.14
N LYS A 667 -26.95 6.03 -40.03
CA LYS A 667 -26.58 5.32 -38.80
C LYS A 667 -27.80 4.76 -38.07
N LYS A 668 -27.57 3.74 -37.25
CA LYS A 668 -28.57 2.99 -36.49
C LYS A 668 -28.27 3.05 -34.99
N LYS A 669 -29.30 2.97 -34.15
CA LYS A 669 -29.18 2.83 -32.68
C LYS A 669 -30.29 1.93 -32.15
N ALA A 670 -29.94 0.87 -31.42
CA ALA A 670 -30.91 0.07 -30.67
C ALA A 670 -31.32 0.80 -29.38
N LEU A 671 -32.61 0.75 -29.05
CA LEU A 671 -33.13 1.13 -27.73
C LEU A 671 -33.13 -0.08 -26.80
N ALA A 672 -32.83 0.15 -25.53
CA ALA A 672 -32.93 -0.82 -24.45
C ALA A 672 -33.85 -0.28 -23.33
N PRO A 673 -35.17 -0.15 -23.59
CA PRO A 673 -36.10 0.33 -22.58
C PRO A 673 -36.21 -0.67 -21.43
N VAL A 674 -36.17 -0.17 -20.20
CA VAL A 674 -36.39 -0.96 -18.99
C VAL A 674 -37.83 -0.77 -18.53
N ILE A 675 -38.54 -1.88 -18.36
CA ILE A 675 -39.92 -1.91 -17.90
C ILE A 675 -39.93 -2.13 -16.38
N SER A 676 -40.78 -1.40 -15.66
CA SER A 676 -41.04 -1.63 -14.24
C SER A 676 -42.53 -1.95 -14.02
N PRO A 677 -42.89 -3.00 -13.26
CA PRO A 677 -41.99 -4.06 -12.78
C PRO A 677 -41.34 -4.82 -13.94
N ILE A 678 -40.09 -5.29 -13.78
CA ILE A 678 -39.33 -6.02 -14.82
C ILE A 678 -39.98 -7.36 -15.23
N THR A 679 -40.96 -7.79 -14.45
CA THR A 679 -41.80 -8.99 -14.61
C THR A 679 -43.12 -8.73 -15.36
N SER A 680 -43.39 -7.49 -15.80
CA SER A 680 -44.53 -7.20 -16.69
C SER A 680 -44.40 -7.97 -18.00
N GLN A 681 -45.50 -8.59 -18.44
CA GLN A 681 -45.58 -9.29 -19.73
C GLN A 681 -46.25 -8.43 -20.82
N GLU A 682 -46.57 -7.16 -20.54
CA GLU A 682 -47.17 -6.25 -21.52
C GLU A 682 -46.17 -5.87 -22.62
N LYS A 683 -46.42 -6.35 -23.85
CA LYS A 683 -45.55 -6.20 -25.03
C LYS A 683 -45.06 -4.77 -25.24
N VAL A 684 -43.74 -4.60 -25.38
CA VAL A 684 -43.12 -3.33 -25.76
C VAL A 684 -43.33 -3.07 -27.26
N THR A 685 -43.78 -1.87 -27.60
CA THR A 685 -44.05 -1.45 -28.98
C THR A 685 -43.42 -0.09 -29.28
N TYR A 686 -43.11 0.15 -30.55
CA TYR A 686 -42.36 1.32 -31.01
C TYR A 686 -43.08 2.01 -32.18
N ALA A 687 -43.11 3.34 -32.17
CA ALA A 687 -43.66 4.16 -33.26
C ALA A 687 -42.77 5.37 -33.55
N SER A 688 -42.76 5.85 -34.79
CA SER A 688 -42.11 7.10 -35.21
C SER A 688 -43.13 8.09 -35.74
N SER A 689 -43.05 9.36 -35.31
CA SER A 689 -43.86 10.44 -35.85
C SER A 689 -43.48 10.84 -37.28
N ASN A 690 -42.28 10.50 -37.74
CA ASN A 690 -41.85 10.76 -39.12
C ASN A 690 -40.83 9.71 -39.59
N LYS A 691 -41.34 8.65 -40.23
CA LYS A 691 -40.54 7.53 -40.77
C LYS A 691 -39.56 7.95 -41.89
N LYS A 692 -39.73 9.11 -42.53
CA LYS A 692 -38.80 9.64 -43.56
C LYS A 692 -37.56 10.28 -42.92
N VAL A 693 -37.69 10.83 -41.71
CA VAL A 693 -36.56 11.39 -40.93
C VAL A 693 -35.87 10.29 -40.11
N ALA A 694 -36.63 9.54 -39.32
CA ALA A 694 -36.12 8.38 -38.58
C ALA A 694 -37.18 7.28 -38.47
N SER A 695 -36.84 6.05 -38.86
CA SER A 695 -37.70 4.88 -38.68
C SER A 695 -37.22 4.01 -37.53
N VAL A 696 -38.14 3.38 -36.79
CA VAL A 696 -37.83 2.40 -35.73
C VAL A 696 -38.42 1.04 -36.09
N SER A 697 -37.68 -0.04 -35.83
CA SER A 697 -38.14 -1.42 -36.05
C SER A 697 -38.96 -1.96 -34.88
N SER A 698 -39.62 -3.11 -35.06
CA SER A 698 -40.29 -3.86 -33.97
C SER A 698 -39.35 -4.28 -32.85
N LYS A 699 -38.05 -4.45 -33.15
CA LYS A 699 -36.97 -4.74 -32.18
C LYS A 699 -36.36 -3.46 -31.56
N GLY A 700 -36.97 -2.28 -31.74
CA GLY A 700 -36.49 -1.02 -31.15
C GLY A 700 -35.26 -0.41 -31.81
N VAL A 701 -34.88 -0.84 -33.03
CA VAL A 701 -33.72 -0.31 -33.75
C VAL A 701 -34.14 0.92 -34.56
N ILE A 702 -33.66 2.09 -34.16
CA ILE A 702 -33.80 3.36 -34.87
C ILE A 702 -32.80 3.41 -36.03
N THR A 703 -33.22 3.94 -37.18
CA THR A 703 -32.38 4.24 -38.36
C THR A 703 -32.65 5.68 -38.82
N ALA A 704 -31.60 6.50 -38.93
CA ALA A 704 -31.68 7.85 -39.48
C ALA A 704 -31.80 7.79 -41.03
N LYS A 705 -32.87 8.38 -41.58
CA LYS A 705 -33.22 8.29 -43.02
C LYS A 705 -33.21 9.63 -43.75
N GLY A 706 -33.33 10.75 -43.03
CA GLY A 706 -33.28 12.09 -43.63
C GLY A 706 -33.15 13.17 -42.55
N SER A 707 -32.62 14.34 -42.91
CA SER A 707 -32.45 15.46 -41.98
C SER A 707 -33.77 15.93 -41.36
N GLY A 708 -33.76 16.27 -40.07
CA GLY A 708 -34.90 16.86 -39.37
C GLY A 708 -35.04 16.33 -37.95
N LYS A 709 -36.24 16.47 -37.39
CA LYS A 709 -36.60 15.93 -36.07
C LYS A 709 -37.76 14.94 -36.21
N ALA A 710 -37.70 13.83 -35.48
CA ALA A 710 -38.77 12.83 -35.39
C ALA A 710 -38.91 12.35 -33.94
N LYS A 711 -40.14 12.20 -33.45
CA LYS A 711 -40.39 11.64 -32.12
C LYS A 711 -40.52 10.12 -32.24
N ILE A 712 -39.72 9.38 -31.48
CA ILE A 712 -39.87 7.93 -31.30
C ILE A 712 -40.59 7.70 -29.97
N THR A 713 -41.71 6.99 -30.04
CA THR A 713 -42.54 6.64 -28.88
C THR A 713 -42.38 5.15 -28.58
N VAL A 714 -42.05 4.83 -27.33
CA VAL A 714 -42.04 3.48 -26.76
C VAL A 714 -43.28 3.31 -25.89
N LYS A 715 -44.06 2.24 -26.06
CA LYS A 715 -45.22 1.92 -25.21
C LYS A 715 -45.15 0.50 -24.65
N SER A 716 -45.66 0.31 -23.44
CA SER A 716 -45.98 -0.99 -22.85
C SER A 716 -47.17 -0.78 -21.90
N GLY A 717 -48.25 -1.54 -22.12
CA GLY A 717 -49.55 -1.27 -21.48
C GLY A 717 -50.06 0.14 -21.76
N SER A 718 -50.54 0.83 -20.72
CA SER A 718 -50.98 2.24 -20.78
C SER A 718 -49.82 3.25 -20.71
N LYS A 719 -48.59 2.82 -20.45
CA LYS A 719 -47.43 3.70 -20.25
C LYS A 719 -46.70 3.98 -21.55
N LYS A 720 -46.20 5.21 -21.69
CA LYS A 720 -45.45 5.69 -22.85
C LYS A 720 -44.19 6.47 -22.42
N ALA A 721 -43.09 6.25 -23.12
CA ALA A 721 -41.89 7.09 -23.09
C ALA A 721 -41.64 7.65 -24.50
N VAL A 722 -41.16 8.89 -24.60
CA VAL A 722 -40.97 9.57 -25.89
C VAL A 722 -39.59 10.19 -25.95
N MET A 723 -38.89 9.98 -27.05
CA MET A 723 -37.61 10.64 -27.37
C MET A 723 -37.70 11.44 -28.65
N THR A 724 -36.91 12.51 -28.77
CA THR A 724 -36.75 13.27 -30.01
C THR A 724 -35.43 12.90 -30.69
N VAL A 725 -35.52 12.19 -31.81
CA VAL A 725 -34.38 11.92 -32.70
C VAL A 725 -34.16 13.14 -33.59
N THR A 726 -32.94 13.67 -33.60
CA THR A 726 -32.50 14.76 -34.48
C THR A 726 -31.44 14.24 -35.44
N VAL A 727 -31.72 14.32 -36.74
CA VAL A 727 -30.78 14.00 -37.81
C VAL A 727 -30.28 15.33 -38.39
N PRO A 728 -29.00 15.71 -38.19
CA PRO A 728 -28.47 16.95 -38.73
C PRO A 728 -28.41 16.91 -40.27
N LYS A 729 -28.45 18.08 -40.91
CA LYS A 729 -28.16 18.20 -42.35
C LYS A 729 -26.69 17.83 -42.59
N MET A 730 -26.42 16.91 -43.50
CA MET A 730 -25.05 16.52 -43.82
C MET A 730 -24.42 17.53 -44.79
N ALA A 731 -23.43 18.29 -44.31
CA ALA A 731 -22.66 19.23 -45.12
C ALA A 731 -21.70 18.48 -46.09
N PRO A 732 -21.47 19.01 -47.30
CA PRO A 732 -20.51 18.46 -48.24
C PRO A 732 -19.07 18.83 -47.83
N LYS A 733 -18.16 17.86 -47.88
CA LYS A 733 -16.71 18.05 -47.69
C LYS A 733 -15.95 18.19 -49.00
N LYS A 734 -16.46 17.66 -50.12
CA LYS A 734 -15.84 17.76 -51.45
C LYS A 734 -16.89 17.67 -52.56
N ILE A 735 -16.62 18.33 -53.69
CA ILE A 735 -17.32 18.10 -54.96
C ILE A 735 -16.39 17.27 -55.85
N THR A 736 -16.87 16.16 -56.39
CA THR A 736 -16.14 15.27 -57.30
C THR A 736 -16.87 15.16 -58.65
N ASN A 737 -16.28 14.44 -59.61
CA ASN A 737 -16.83 14.25 -60.96
C ASN A 737 -16.96 15.55 -61.78
N ILE A 738 -15.99 16.46 -61.62
CA ILE A 738 -15.80 17.68 -62.40
C ILE A 738 -14.40 17.64 -63.00
N ALA A 739 -14.28 17.81 -64.32
CA ALA A 739 -12.98 17.89 -64.99
C ALA A 739 -12.29 19.23 -64.71
N GLY A 740 -10.96 19.24 -64.55
CA GLY A 740 -10.19 20.46 -64.33
C GLY A 740 -10.22 21.41 -65.54
N SER A 741 -10.35 20.88 -66.75
CA SER A 741 -10.58 21.65 -67.98
C SER A 741 -11.44 20.92 -69.01
N VAL A 742 -12.07 21.68 -69.89
CA VAL A 742 -12.84 21.19 -71.05
C VAL A 742 -12.58 22.13 -72.24
N THR A 743 -12.28 21.56 -73.41
CA THR A 743 -12.21 22.31 -74.67
C THR A 743 -13.47 22.03 -75.51
N LEU A 744 -14.10 23.08 -76.03
CA LEU A 744 -15.30 22.99 -76.87
C LEU A 744 -15.13 23.82 -78.15
N LYS A 745 -15.61 23.31 -79.29
CA LYS A 745 -15.85 24.15 -80.48
C LYS A 745 -17.07 25.06 -80.23
N ARG A 746 -17.08 26.26 -80.81
CA ARG A 746 -18.25 27.17 -80.77
C ARG A 746 -19.58 26.43 -81.07
N GLY A 747 -20.64 26.73 -80.32
CA GLY A 747 -21.96 26.10 -80.43
C GLY A 747 -22.10 24.72 -79.79
N LYS A 748 -21.00 24.01 -79.47
CA LYS A 748 -21.07 22.72 -78.76
C LYS A 748 -21.27 22.92 -77.25
N SER A 749 -21.75 21.87 -76.58
CA SER A 749 -22.08 21.90 -75.15
C SER A 749 -21.64 20.62 -74.43
N LYS A 750 -21.39 20.74 -73.12
CA LYS A 750 -21.01 19.63 -72.22
C LYS A 750 -21.68 19.81 -70.87
N THR A 751 -22.30 18.76 -70.33
CA THR A 751 -22.90 18.78 -68.99
C THR A 751 -21.90 18.35 -67.94
N LEU A 752 -21.78 19.13 -66.87
CA LEU A 752 -21.09 18.77 -65.64
C LEU A 752 -22.02 17.98 -64.73
N ASN A 753 -21.55 16.84 -64.21
CA ASN A 753 -22.32 15.95 -63.34
C ASN A 753 -21.69 15.86 -61.92
N PRO A 754 -21.59 16.96 -61.17
CA PRO A 754 -20.94 16.99 -59.86
C PRO A 754 -21.58 16.00 -58.88
N LYS A 755 -20.74 15.28 -58.13
CA LYS A 755 -21.15 14.43 -57.01
C LYS A 755 -20.65 15.05 -55.70
N LEU A 756 -21.48 15.04 -54.65
CA LEU A 756 -21.08 15.49 -53.32
C LEU A 756 -20.52 14.32 -52.51
N SER A 757 -19.41 14.58 -51.81
CA SER A 757 -18.84 13.68 -50.81
C SER A 757 -18.86 14.35 -49.43
N PRO A 758 -19.28 13.67 -48.34
CA PRO A 758 -19.83 12.31 -48.32
C PRO A 758 -21.16 12.18 -49.06
N SER A 759 -21.41 10.98 -49.60
CA SER A 759 -22.62 10.68 -50.37
C SER A 759 -23.87 10.80 -49.49
N GLY A 760 -24.91 11.48 -50.01
CA GLY A 760 -26.12 11.81 -49.25
C GLY A 760 -26.13 13.22 -48.63
N SER A 761 -25.12 14.06 -48.89
CA SER A 761 -25.21 15.48 -48.55
C SER A 761 -26.39 16.16 -49.27
N GLN A 762 -27.11 17.02 -48.54
CA GLN A 762 -28.32 17.71 -49.03
C GLN A 762 -28.06 19.17 -49.43
N ALA A 763 -26.79 19.55 -49.64
CA ALA A 763 -26.46 20.90 -50.10
C ALA A 763 -26.89 21.12 -51.55
N LYS A 764 -27.47 22.29 -51.84
CA LYS A 764 -27.83 22.70 -53.20
C LYS A 764 -26.56 22.99 -54.00
N ILE A 765 -26.42 22.34 -55.15
CA ILE A 765 -25.33 22.62 -56.11
C ILE A 765 -25.71 23.84 -56.95
N THR A 766 -24.76 24.75 -57.15
CA THR A 766 -24.91 25.93 -58.03
C THR A 766 -23.72 26.06 -58.98
N PHE A 767 -23.96 26.70 -60.13
CA PHE A 767 -22.97 26.87 -61.21
C PHE A 767 -22.85 28.34 -61.58
N ILE A 768 -21.63 28.85 -61.71
CA ILE A 768 -21.31 30.25 -62.03
C ILE A 768 -20.27 30.25 -63.15
N SER A 769 -20.47 31.06 -64.20
CA SER A 769 -19.43 31.31 -65.22
C SER A 769 -18.75 32.65 -64.97
N SER A 770 -17.42 32.69 -65.00
CA SER A 770 -16.64 33.93 -64.94
C SER A 770 -16.81 34.81 -66.19
N ASN A 771 -17.22 34.23 -67.33
CA ASN A 771 -17.48 34.98 -68.55
C ASN A 771 -18.61 34.32 -69.37
N LYS A 772 -19.83 34.83 -69.19
CA LYS A 772 -21.06 34.31 -69.84
C LYS A 772 -21.13 34.54 -71.36
N SER A 773 -20.29 35.42 -71.93
CA SER A 773 -20.23 35.66 -73.39
C SER A 773 -19.29 34.70 -74.11
N VAL A 774 -18.26 34.19 -73.41
CA VAL A 774 -17.39 33.09 -73.87
C VAL A 774 -18.06 31.73 -73.65
N ALA A 775 -18.49 31.43 -72.42
CA ALA A 775 -19.21 30.20 -72.10
C ALA A 775 -20.28 30.42 -71.01
N SER A 776 -21.53 30.01 -71.27
CA SER A 776 -22.61 30.05 -70.29
C SER A 776 -22.89 28.68 -69.69
N VAL A 777 -23.32 28.61 -68.43
CA VAL A 777 -23.72 27.35 -67.76
C VAL A 777 -25.16 27.44 -67.24
N SER A 778 -25.95 26.37 -67.40
CA SER A 778 -27.32 26.30 -66.89
C SER A 778 -27.39 25.85 -65.43
N SER A 779 -28.56 25.99 -64.81
CA SER A 779 -28.84 25.47 -63.46
C SER A 779 -28.68 23.95 -63.33
N LYS A 780 -28.73 23.21 -64.45
CA LYS A 780 -28.49 21.77 -64.56
C LYS A 780 -27.04 21.43 -64.96
N GLY A 781 -26.11 22.39 -64.90
CA GLY A 781 -24.68 22.17 -65.20
C GLY A 781 -24.31 22.04 -66.67
N LYS A 782 -25.23 22.32 -67.62
CA LYS A 782 -24.94 22.29 -69.06
C LYS A 782 -24.17 23.55 -69.48
N ILE A 783 -22.90 23.39 -69.85
CA ILE A 783 -22.03 24.43 -70.41
C ILE A 783 -22.30 24.54 -71.91
N THR A 784 -22.48 25.75 -72.43
CA THR A 784 -22.60 26.05 -73.87
C THR A 784 -21.51 27.03 -74.30
N ALA A 785 -20.73 26.67 -75.31
CA ALA A 785 -19.65 27.49 -75.86
C ALA A 785 -20.18 28.52 -76.87
N LYS A 786 -19.90 29.82 -76.66
CA LYS A 786 -20.52 30.93 -77.41
C LYS A 786 -19.55 31.72 -78.29
N LYS A 787 -18.38 32.08 -77.76
CA LYS A 787 -17.33 32.86 -78.45
C LYS A 787 -15.95 32.29 -78.10
N LYS A 788 -15.01 32.29 -79.05
CA LYS A 788 -13.61 31.89 -78.85
C LYS A 788 -13.01 32.64 -77.66
N GLY A 789 -12.30 31.93 -76.78
CA GLY A 789 -11.75 32.51 -75.55
C GLY A 789 -11.68 31.51 -74.38
N LYS A 790 -11.32 32.01 -73.19
CA LYS A 790 -11.26 31.23 -71.95
C LYS A 790 -12.31 31.72 -70.94
N ALA A 791 -12.96 30.81 -70.23
CA ALA A 791 -13.88 31.09 -69.13
C ALA A 791 -13.69 30.05 -68.01
N VAL A 792 -14.09 30.35 -66.78
CA VAL A 792 -14.05 29.40 -65.67
C VAL A 792 -15.46 29.15 -65.15
N ILE A 793 -15.87 27.88 -65.16
CA ILE A 793 -17.11 27.45 -64.53
C ILE A 793 -16.80 27.03 -63.09
N THR A 794 -17.34 27.76 -62.13
CA THR A 794 -17.24 27.43 -60.70
C THR A 794 -18.50 26.70 -60.28
N VAL A 795 -18.32 25.49 -59.73
CA VAL A 795 -19.36 24.68 -59.10
C VAL A 795 -19.27 24.91 -57.58
N LYS A 796 -20.36 25.28 -56.91
CA LYS A 796 -20.40 25.46 -55.44
C LYS A 796 -21.46 24.56 -54.81
N ALA A 797 -21.22 24.12 -53.57
CA ALA A 797 -22.21 23.43 -52.74
C ALA A 797 -21.85 23.61 -51.26
N GLY A 798 -22.70 24.30 -50.48
CA GLY A 798 -22.31 24.73 -49.12
C GLY A 798 -21.02 25.56 -49.17
N ASN A 799 -20.06 25.24 -48.31
CA ASN A 799 -18.78 25.95 -48.22
C ASN A 799 -17.71 25.45 -49.21
N VAL A 800 -17.98 24.41 -50.00
CA VAL A 800 -16.99 23.84 -50.94
C VAL A 800 -17.24 24.28 -52.38
N SER A 801 -16.16 24.46 -53.14
CA SER A 801 -16.22 24.82 -54.55
C SER A 801 -15.12 24.16 -55.39
N VAL A 802 -15.41 23.93 -56.67
CA VAL A 802 -14.47 23.38 -57.66
C VAL A 802 -14.58 24.17 -58.96
N LYS A 803 -13.45 24.43 -59.62
CA LYS A 803 -13.36 25.21 -60.87
C LYS A 803 -13.06 24.28 -62.06
N CYS A 804 -13.75 24.50 -63.17
CA CYS A 804 -13.51 23.86 -64.47
C CYS A 804 -13.12 24.95 -65.49
N LYS A 805 -11.91 24.89 -66.03
CA LYS A 805 -11.42 25.83 -67.07
C LYS A 805 -12.04 25.45 -68.43
N VAL A 806 -12.78 26.35 -69.06
CA VAL A 806 -13.39 26.13 -70.38
C VAL A 806 -12.64 26.93 -71.43
N THR A 807 -12.10 26.23 -72.43
CA THR A 807 -11.48 26.85 -73.62
C THR A 807 -12.43 26.67 -74.80
N VAL A 808 -12.86 27.77 -75.40
CA VAL A 808 -13.63 27.75 -76.65
C VAL A 808 -12.67 28.00 -77.80
N LYS A 809 -12.57 27.03 -78.72
CA LYS A 809 -11.83 27.15 -79.99
C LYS A 809 -12.77 27.55 -81.12
#